data_AF-A0AAV1RXT3-F1
#
_entry.id   AF-A0AAV1RXT3-F1
#
_cell.length_a   1.000
_cell.length_b   1.000
_cell.length_c   1.000
_cell.angle_alpha   90.00
_cell.angle_beta   90.00
_cell.angle_gamma   90.00
#
_symmetry.space_group_name_H-M   'P 1'
#
loop_
_entity.id
_entity.type
_entity.pdbx_description
1 polymer ?
#
loop_
_entity_poly.entity_id
_entity_poly.type
_entity_poly.pdbx_seq_one_letter_code
_entity_poly.pdbx_strand_id
1 'polypeptide(L)'
;MVKVVEQREEDVKIQAKKCEECTAELENKERQLGLVKDWILVCELGLSSRENELHLVWQEIKDCKVMLSVKKEKLRSVQTDIELKERNLGSLERLSEELCKEIFEKVEKLGSVRKLVEEQSKELEFNGREVEKVKKLIANCGCDLELKQKELRKVWNLIDDCNGELSSKEMALKMLQERSSAEFVYVNELDCKEKELNLIQKSIVESSKEFDTKKQHLGSISLLIDEYTAELETKEEQNDGLKKSINKCSAVLKSKETELKKLESKEEELNKIKGRINAYNKELESRERVFNAIQMSIEDRSEELTGKEQQLKSVQLSLGECETELEEMKEQKNSIQKSIVECSEELQPKEKNLVLTRESLRECCDELELKKVQLYSIQRSSHELKKKFEEREKHLNSLENTLDERLKNLGVKERQFEERVKEIELKEQLLRSMQKSVEQRHKEVEILLNAFSKLTIVLLRHGLFTFSGSKAWFNAPFLLDVLRNPRSECREIGCLGKGLGSNILSLHARIDQTDVRNPKHASSSTFQFNATASERSSQPVNECVNTHHLMHLGVSVEPAKYVLDFMLWSFSQNWKNGVAGLDASVKRNHVLLLEHLMKVSPKISPQVKEDAIKLAVIWEKNIRLETEDSMEVLMFLFFLAIYGLVYCFSRDRILRLIGTIAHKKEAPEIFKALGFADKDLVPVFIENLFGNKQYIAAARFSYAFGVVGRFSPELILKKYMEDACSCKGIDNSNEAQACGKAIDEALSALRSMAELVADCKYESRYMIEDIIRSVSALEKRKAAWTLSLQ
;
A
#
# COMPACT_ATOMS: atom_id res chain seq x y z
N MET A 1 121.93 -3.00 -28.04
CA MET A 1 120.74 -2.14 -28.29
C MET A 1 119.55 -2.96 -28.75
N VAL A 2 119.57 -3.62 -29.92
CA VAL A 2 118.40 -4.36 -30.49
C VAL A 2 117.63 -5.20 -29.45
N LYS A 3 118.29 -6.14 -28.75
CA LYS A 3 117.66 -6.97 -27.70
C LYS A 3 116.99 -6.20 -26.54
N VAL A 4 117.43 -4.97 -26.26
CA VAL A 4 116.83 -4.12 -25.20
C VAL A 4 115.60 -3.37 -25.73
N VAL A 5 115.55 -3.09 -27.03
CA VAL A 5 114.37 -2.55 -27.70
C VAL A 5 113.31 -3.65 -27.83
N GLU A 6 113.70 -4.84 -28.29
CA GLU A 6 112.83 -6.03 -28.37
C GLU A 6 112.19 -6.36 -27.02
N GLN A 7 112.97 -6.42 -25.93
CA GLN A 7 112.44 -6.66 -24.58
C GLN A 7 111.43 -5.58 -24.15
N ARG A 8 111.71 -4.30 -24.43
CA ARG A 8 110.81 -3.18 -24.08
C ARG A 8 109.55 -3.16 -24.93
N GLU A 9 109.62 -3.52 -26.21
CA GLU A 9 108.43 -3.70 -27.03
C GLU A 9 107.56 -4.85 -26.51
N GLU A 10 108.16 -5.94 -26.06
CA GLU A 10 107.44 -7.07 -25.47
C GLU A 10 106.79 -6.68 -24.12
N ASP A 11 107.51 -5.98 -23.24
CA ASP A 11 106.98 -5.46 -21.98
C ASP A 11 105.82 -4.48 -22.22
N VAL A 12 105.92 -3.61 -23.23
CA VAL A 12 104.85 -2.67 -23.64
C VAL A 12 103.64 -3.41 -24.21
N LYS A 13 103.82 -4.47 -25.03
CA LYS A 13 102.71 -5.33 -25.48
C LYS A 13 102.02 -6.03 -24.32
N ILE A 14 102.78 -6.52 -23.34
CA ILE A 14 102.24 -7.16 -22.13
C ILE A 14 101.44 -6.15 -21.29
N GLN A 15 101.92 -4.92 -21.12
CA GLN A 15 101.16 -3.88 -20.43
C GLN A 15 99.92 -3.41 -21.22
N ALA A 16 100.03 -3.25 -22.54
CA ALA A 16 98.89 -2.92 -23.40
C ALA A 16 97.78 -3.97 -23.29
N LYS A 17 98.14 -5.27 -23.38
CA LYS A 17 97.20 -6.38 -23.25
C LYS A 17 96.54 -6.42 -21.87
N LYS A 18 97.29 -6.20 -20.78
CA LYS A 18 96.70 -6.06 -19.43
C LYS A 18 95.74 -4.89 -19.33
N CYS A 19 96.04 -3.78 -20.01
CA CYS A 19 95.15 -2.62 -20.07
C CYS A 19 93.85 -2.94 -20.81
N GLU A 20 93.94 -3.64 -21.95
CA GLU A 20 92.79 -4.15 -22.71
C GLU A 20 91.92 -5.11 -21.86
N GLU A 21 92.55 -6.06 -21.16
CA GLU A 21 91.88 -7.00 -20.24
C GLU A 21 91.15 -6.24 -19.10
N CYS A 22 91.81 -5.25 -18.47
CA CYS A 22 91.19 -4.39 -17.45
C CYS A 22 90.04 -3.54 -17.98
N THR A 23 90.16 -2.96 -19.19
CA THR A 23 89.07 -2.18 -19.80
C THR A 23 87.86 -3.05 -20.13
N ALA A 24 88.08 -4.26 -20.66
CA ALA A 24 86.99 -5.21 -20.92
C ALA A 24 86.28 -5.67 -19.63
N GLU A 25 87.02 -5.86 -18.53
CA GLU A 25 86.41 -6.17 -17.23
C GLU A 25 85.59 -4.98 -16.68
N LEU A 26 86.07 -3.75 -16.89
CA LEU A 26 85.40 -2.52 -16.45
C LEU A 26 84.12 -2.28 -17.26
N GLU A 27 84.15 -2.39 -18.59
CA GLU A 27 82.95 -2.37 -19.45
C GLU A 27 81.93 -3.45 -19.07
N ASN A 28 82.39 -4.65 -18.71
CA ASN A 28 81.50 -5.71 -18.23
C ASN A 28 80.85 -5.33 -16.89
N LYS A 29 81.60 -4.77 -15.94
CA LYS A 29 81.06 -4.27 -14.65
C LYS A 29 80.09 -3.12 -14.84
N GLU A 30 80.34 -2.20 -15.79
CA GLU A 30 79.39 -1.14 -16.15
C GLU A 30 78.12 -1.69 -16.78
N ARG A 31 78.21 -2.70 -17.66
CA ARG A 31 77.05 -3.39 -18.23
C ARG A 31 76.21 -4.09 -17.16
N GLN A 32 76.85 -4.77 -16.20
CA GLN A 32 76.18 -5.37 -15.04
C GLN A 32 75.53 -4.31 -14.14
N LEU A 33 76.20 -3.18 -13.90
CA LEU A 33 75.64 -2.05 -13.15
C LEU A 33 74.42 -1.44 -13.85
N GLY A 34 74.42 -1.37 -15.20
CA GLY A 34 73.28 -0.98 -16.01
C GLY A 34 72.08 -1.89 -15.78
N LEU A 35 72.25 -3.20 -15.93
CA LEU A 35 71.19 -4.20 -15.70
C LEU A 35 70.62 -4.13 -14.28
N VAL A 36 71.45 -3.88 -13.26
CA VAL A 36 71.00 -3.71 -11.87
C VAL A 36 70.19 -2.41 -11.70
N LYS A 37 70.57 -1.31 -12.36
CA LYS A 37 69.79 -0.05 -12.35
C LYS A 37 68.44 -0.22 -13.03
N ASP A 38 68.39 -0.89 -14.18
CA ASP A 38 67.15 -1.17 -14.90
C ASP A 38 66.21 -2.06 -14.07
N TRP A 39 66.77 -3.06 -13.38
CA TRP A 39 65.98 -3.92 -12.48
C TRP A 39 65.43 -3.15 -11.27
N ILE A 40 66.23 -2.25 -10.67
CA ILE A 40 65.76 -1.35 -9.60
C ILE A 40 64.62 -0.46 -10.12
N LEU A 41 64.75 0.15 -11.30
CA LEU A 41 63.71 1.00 -11.89
C LEU A 41 62.39 0.23 -12.11
N VAL A 42 62.47 -1.02 -12.59
CA VAL A 42 61.30 -1.90 -12.73
C VAL A 42 60.66 -2.21 -11.37
N CYS A 43 61.47 -2.44 -10.33
CA CYS A 43 60.96 -2.63 -8.97
C CYS A 43 60.31 -1.36 -8.40
N GLU A 44 60.88 -0.18 -8.62
CA GLU A 44 60.33 1.11 -8.18
C GLU A 44 58.98 1.41 -8.86
N LEU A 45 58.88 1.19 -10.18
CA LEU A 45 57.61 1.31 -10.91
C LEU A 45 56.57 0.30 -10.43
N GLY A 46 56.98 -0.95 -10.17
CA GLY A 46 56.09 -1.99 -9.62
C GLY A 46 55.60 -1.69 -8.20
N LEU A 47 56.43 -1.06 -7.36
CA LEU A 47 56.05 -0.59 -6.03
C LEU A 47 55.08 0.58 -6.13
N SER A 48 55.34 1.57 -6.99
CA SER A 48 54.45 2.71 -7.20
C SER A 48 53.06 2.28 -7.74
N SER A 49 53.00 1.30 -8.66
CA SER A 49 51.72 0.72 -9.11
C SER A 49 50.93 0.11 -7.95
N ARG A 50 51.59 -0.70 -7.11
CA ARG A 50 50.96 -1.33 -5.93
C ARG A 50 50.54 -0.32 -4.86
N GLU A 51 51.28 0.77 -4.68
CA GLU A 51 50.91 1.85 -3.76
C GLU A 51 49.63 2.57 -4.22
N ASN A 52 49.50 2.81 -5.54
CA ASN A 52 48.28 3.35 -6.13
C ASN A 52 47.07 2.40 -6.01
N GLU A 53 47.28 1.10 -6.25
CA GLU A 53 46.25 0.06 -6.02
C GLU A 53 45.80 0.04 -4.55
N LEU A 54 46.76 0.08 -3.60
CA LEU A 54 46.47 0.12 -2.17
C LEU A 54 45.67 1.38 -1.77
N HIS A 55 45.98 2.53 -2.39
CA HIS A 55 45.25 3.78 -2.16
C HIS A 55 43.80 3.70 -2.68
N LEU A 56 43.58 3.09 -3.86
CA LEU A 56 42.23 2.87 -4.39
C LEU A 56 41.40 1.98 -3.46
N VAL A 57 41.95 0.84 -3.03
CA VAL A 57 41.28 -0.06 -2.05
C VAL A 57 41.00 0.66 -0.73
N TRP A 58 41.90 1.52 -0.26
CA TRP A 58 41.67 2.34 0.94
C TRP A 58 40.49 3.32 0.78
N GLN A 59 40.36 3.92 -0.40
CA GLN A 59 39.24 4.82 -0.70
C GLN A 59 37.92 4.05 -0.81
N GLU A 60 37.90 2.87 -1.43
CA GLU A 60 36.72 1.98 -1.46
C GLU A 60 36.30 1.54 -0.04
N ILE A 61 37.24 1.16 0.83
CA ILE A 61 36.97 0.81 2.23
C ILE A 61 36.36 2.00 2.98
N LYS A 62 36.85 3.22 2.73
CA LYS A 62 36.34 4.46 3.33
C LYS A 62 34.91 4.76 2.87
N ASP A 63 34.61 4.58 1.59
CA ASP A 63 33.28 4.81 1.03
C ASP A 63 32.28 3.73 1.49
N CYS A 64 32.73 2.46 1.57
CA CYS A 64 31.97 1.38 2.21
C CYS A 64 31.63 1.68 3.68
N LYS A 65 32.57 2.28 4.43
CA LYS A 65 32.34 2.69 5.83
C LYS A 65 31.29 3.79 5.95
N VAL A 66 31.27 4.76 5.04
CA VAL A 66 30.21 5.80 4.97
C VAL A 66 28.86 5.15 4.63
N MET A 67 28.82 4.27 3.62
CA MET A 67 27.60 3.55 3.22
C MET A 67 27.04 2.67 4.35
N LEU A 68 27.90 1.99 5.12
CA LEU A 68 27.50 1.22 6.31
C LEU A 68 26.94 2.14 7.41
N SER A 69 27.52 3.33 7.62
CA SER A 69 26.99 4.31 8.58
C SER A 69 25.59 4.80 8.17
N VAL A 70 25.37 5.09 6.89
CA VAL A 70 24.05 5.50 6.38
C VAL A 70 23.03 4.36 6.48
N LYS A 71 23.42 3.12 6.14
CA LYS A 71 22.56 1.95 6.31
C LYS A 71 22.19 1.73 7.79
N LYS A 72 23.15 1.87 8.71
CA LYS A 72 22.91 1.76 10.16
C LYS A 72 21.93 2.81 10.67
N GLU A 73 21.99 4.04 10.15
CA GLU A 73 21.03 5.09 10.51
C GLU A 73 19.62 4.80 10.00
N LYS A 74 19.48 4.36 8.74
CA LYS A 74 18.18 3.92 8.20
C LYS A 74 17.59 2.76 9.02
N LEU A 75 18.42 1.82 9.44
CA LEU A 75 18.01 0.69 10.28
C LEU A 75 17.53 1.15 11.67
N ARG A 76 18.15 2.18 12.26
CA ARG A 76 17.67 2.82 13.49
C ARG A 76 16.30 3.49 13.30
N SER A 77 16.10 4.23 12.21
CA SER A 77 14.81 4.86 11.90
C SER A 77 13.69 3.82 11.75
N VAL A 78 13.95 2.73 11.01
CA VAL A 78 12.99 1.64 10.84
C VAL A 78 12.68 0.94 12.16
N GLN A 79 13.69 0.74 13.02
CA GLN A 79 13.48 0.18 14.37
C GLN A 79 12.55 1.06 15.21
N THR A 80 12.75 2.38 15.22
CA THR A 80 11.86 3.30 15.96
C THR A 80 10.43 3.34 15.39
N ASP A 81 10.26 3.16 14.08
CA ASP A 81 8.94 3.07 13.45
C ASP A 81 8.21 1.77 13.80
N ILE A 82 8.95 0.65 13.92
CA ILE A 82 8.42 -0.65 14.37
C ILE A 82 7.94 -0.53 15.83
N GLU A 83 8.78 -0.02 16.73
CA GLU A 83 8.44 0.18 18.15
C GLU A 83 7.23 1.11 18.34
N LEU A 84 7.04 2.09 17.44
CA LEU A 84 5.86 2.96 17.44
C LEU A 84 4.61 2.24 16.94
N LYS A 85 4.73 1.38 15.92
CA LYS A 85 3.62 0.53 15.45
C LYS A 85 3.21 -0.51 16.48
N GLU A 86 4.15 -1.14 17.18
CA GLU A 86 3.89 -2.09 18.27
C GLU A 86 3.12 -1.42 19.42
N ARG A 87 3.53 -0.20 19.84
CA ARG A 87 2.80 0.59 20.85
C ARG A 87 1.39 0.97 20.41
N ASN A 88 1.19 1.25 19.12
CA ASN A 88 -0.13 1.54 18.57
C ASN A 88 -1.00 0.27 18.50
N LEU A 89 -0.44 -0.88 18.10
CA LEU A 89 -1.13 -2.17 18.07
C LEU A 89 -1.61 -2.56 19.48
N GLY A 90 -0.72 -2.54 20.48
CA GLY A 90 -1.07 -2.78 21.88
C GLY A 90 -1.97 -1.71 22.52
N SER A 91 -2.30 -0.64 21.78
CA SER A 91 -3.36 0.32 22.16
C SER A 91 -4.69 -0.01 21.51
N LEU A 92 -4.69 -0.48 20.25
CA LEU A 92 -5.87 -1.00 19.57
C LEU A 92 -6.39 -2.31 20.19
N GLU A 93 -5.49 -3.21 20.60
CA GLU A 93 -5.85 -4.45 21.30
C GLU A 93 -6.60 -4.17 22.60
N ARG A 94 -6.11 -3.24 23.43
CA ARG A 94 -6.81 -2.81 24.66
C ARG A 94 -8.19 -2.22 24.37
N LEU A 95 -8.32 -1.35 23.36
CA LEU A 95 -9.62 -0.82 22.95
C LEU A 95 -10.56 -1.91 22.43
N SER A 96 -10.02 -2.92 21.75
CA SER A 96 -10.80 -4.08 21.28
C SER A 96 -11.31 -4.93 22.45
N GLU A 97 -10.48 -5.22 23.44
CA GLU A 97 -10.91 -5.91 24.68
C GLU A 97 -11.98 -5.13 25.45
N GLU A 98 -11.84 -3.80 25.51
CA GLU A 98 -12.76 -2.90 26.22
C GLU A 98 -14.12 -2.83 25.51
N LEU A 99 -14.14 -2.74 24.18
CA LEU A 99 -15.35 -2.87 23.37
C LEU A 99 -15.99 -4.27 23.47
N CYS A 100 -15.18 -5.34 23.53
CA CYS A 100 -15.71 -6.70 23.72
C CYS A 100 -16.42 -6.86 25.08
N LYS A 101 -15.89 -6.25 26.15
CA LYS A 101 -16.54 -6.21 27.47
C LYS A 101 -17.86 -5.43 27.40
N GLU A 102 -17.89 -4.26 26.76
CA GLU A 102 -19.11 -3.47 26.62
C GLU A 102 -20.20 -4.20 25.80
N ILE A 103 -19.81 -4.90 24.74
CA ILE A 103 -20.72 -5.75 23.94
C ILE A 103 -21.27 -6.89 24.80
N PHE A 104 -20.43 -7.58 25.58
CA PHE A 104 -20.84 -8.67 26.45
C PHE A 104 -21.88 -8.20 27.49
N GLU A 105 -21.61 -7.09 28.18
CA GLU A 105 -22.58 -6.49 29.11
C GLU A 105 -23.92 -6.13 28.45
N LYS A 106 -23.87 -5.60 27.22
CA LYS A 106 -25.09 -5.27 26.46
C LYS A 106 -25.86 -6.54 26.06
N VAL A 107 -25.17 -7.63 25.73
CA VAL A 107 -25.79 -8.94 25.44
C VAL A 107 -26.47 -9.52 26.69
N GLU A 108 -25.87 -9.44 27.87
CA GLU A 108 -26.51 -9.87 29.13
C GLU A 108 -27.75 -9.02 29.47
N LYS A 109 -27.66 -7.69 29.30
CA LYS A 109 -28.80 -6.77 29.48
C LYS A 109 -29.94 -7.11 28.51
N LEU A 110 -29.64 -7.38 27.24
CA LEU A 110 -30.62 -7.83 26.23
C LEU A 110 -31.20 -9.22 26.56
N GLY A 111 -30.41 -10.14 27.11
CA GLY A 111 -30.89 -11.44 27.59
C GLY A 111 -31.90 -11.32 28.73
N SER A 112 -31.69 -10.35 29.62
CA SER A 112 -32.62 -10.03 30.72
C SER A 112 -33.93 -9.42 30.21
N VAL A 113 -33.85 -8.49 29.24
CA VAL A 113 -35.04 -7.93 28.57
C VAL A 113 -35.82 -9.00 27.81
N ARG A 114 -35.15 -9.92 27.12
CA ARG A 114 -35.80 -11.04 26.41
C ARG A 114 -36.66 -11.89 27.37
N LYS A 115 -36.14 -12.24 28.55
CA LYS A 115 -36.89 -13.01 29.56
C LYS A 115 -38.15 -12.29 30.01
N LEU A 116 -38.07 -10.98 30.29
CA LEU A 116 -39.24 -10.16 30.65
C LEU A 116 -40.30 -10.11 29.54
N VAL A 117 -39.89 -9.96 28.28
CA VAL A 117 -40.82 -9.99 27.13
C VAL A 117 -41.48 -11.37 26.99
N GLU A 118 -40.74 -12.44 27.25
CA GLU A 118 -41.23 -13.82 27.17
C GLU A 118 -42.16 -14.19 28.33
N GLU A 119 -41.96 -13.61 29.52
CA GLU A 119 -42.89 -13.66 30.65
C GLU A 119 -44.18 -12.87 30.35
N GLN A 120 -44.08 -11.62 29.87
CA GLN A 120 -45.25 -10.82 29.50
C GLN A 120 -46.05 -11.44 28.34
N SER A 121 -45.38 -12.12 27.41
CA SER A 121 -46.07 -12.85 26.32
C SER A 121 -46.92 -14.01 26.86
N LYS A 122 -46.40 -14.78 27.83
CA LYS A 122 -47.15 -15.86 28.51
C LYS A 122 -48.33 -15.32 29.32
N GLU A 123 -48.18 -14.16 29.95
CA GLU A 123 -49.26 -13.48 30.66
C GLU A 123 -50.36 -12.99 29.68
N LEU A 124 -49.97 -12.40 28.54
CA LEU A 124 -50.90 -12.00 27.49
C LEU A 124 -51.66 -13.18 26.89
N GLU A 125 -51.00 -14.32 26.67
CA GLU A 125 -51.69 -15.55 26.26
C GLU A 125 -52.70 -16.05 27.31
N PHE A 126 -52.34 -15.99 28.60
CA PHE A 126 -53.23 -16.37 29.70
C PHE A 126 -54.45 -15.45 29.73
N ASN A 127 -54.25 -14.14 29.67
CA ASN A 127 -55.32 -13.14 29.63
C ASN A 127 -56.19 -13.30 28.38
N GLY A 128 -55.60 -13.65 27.23
CA GLY A 128 -56.33 -14.00 26.01
C GLY A 128 -57.26 -15.22 26.19
N ARG A 129 -56.78 -16.26 26.89
CA ARG A 129 -57.61 -17.43 27.24
C ARG A 129 -58.75 -17.07 28.20
N GLU A 130 -58.53 -16.19 29.18
CA GLU A 130 -59.61 -15.72 30.07
C GLU A 130 -60.65 -14.87 29.33
N VAL A 131 -60.22 -13.94 28.47
CA VAL A 131 -61.13 -13.14 27.62
C VAL A 131 -61.98 -14.06 26.72
N GLU A 132 -61.41 -15.13 26.19
CA GLU A 132 -62.15 -16.09 25.36
C GLU A 132 -63.18 -16.92 26.17
N LYS A 133 -62.90 -17.24 27.45
CA LYS A 133 -63.91 -17.80 28.36
C LYS A 133 -65.04 -16.80 28.61
N VAL A 134 -64.73 -15.53 28.86
CA VAL A 134 -65.72 -14.48 29.09
C VAL A 134 -66.60 -14.26 27.86
N LYS A 135 -66.04 -14.26 26.63
CA LYS A 135 -66.84 -14.21 25.40
C LYS A 135 -67.84 -15.35 25.29
N LYS A 136 -67.43 -16.60 25.62
CA LYS A 136 -68.31 -17.77 25.60
C LYS A 136 -69.45 -17.65 26.62
N LEU A 137 -69.16 -17.13 27.82
CA LEU A 137 -70.19 -16.83 28.81
C LEU A 137 -71.17 -15.75 28.32
N ILE A 138 -70.68 -14.68 27.72
CA ILE A 138 -71.53 -13.61 27.14
C ILE A 138 -72.42 -14.16 26.02
N ALA A 139 -71.88 -15.02 25.14
CA ALA A 139 -72.66 -15.65 24.07
C ALA A 139 -73.79 -16.54 24.62
N ASN A 140 -73.50 -17.35 25.66
CA ASN A 140 -74.51 -18.17 26.33
C ASN A 140 -75.58 -17.31 27.01
N CYS A 141 -75.18 -16.26 27.74
CA CYS A 141 -76.12 -15.30 28.34
C CYS A 141 -77.00 -14.61 27.29
N GLY A 142 -76.47 -14.33 26.08
CA GLY A 142 -77.25 -13.83 24.96
C GLY A 142 -78.36 -14.78 24.52
N CYS A 143 -78.04 -16.08 24.39
CA CYS A 143 -79.00 -17.13 24.04
C CYS A 143 -80.09 -17.30 25.11
N ASP A 144 -79.71 -17.28 26.39
CA ASP A 144 -80.68 -17.35 27.51
C ASP A 144 -81.61 -16.13 27.54
N LEU A 145 -81.09 -14.94 27.25
CA LEU A 145 -81.86 -13.70 27.22
C LEU A 145 -82.85 -13.69 26.03
N GLU A 146 -82.45 -14.24 24.89
CA GLU A 146 -83.31 -14.43 23.72
C GLU A 146 -84.42 -15.48 23.97
N LEU A 147 -84.09 -16.58 24.64
CA LEU A 147 -85.08 -17.55 25.15
C LEU A 147 -86.07 -16.89 26.11
N LYS A 148 -85.60 -16.08 27.06
CA LYS A 148 -86.47 -15.37 28.01
C LYS A 148 -87.32 -14.29 27.34
N GLN A 149 -86.81 -13.59 26.32
CA GLN A 149 -87.65 -12.73 25.48
C GLN A 149 -88.75 -13.52 24.73
N LYS A 150 -88.45 -14.74 24.27
CA LYS A 150 -89.41 -15.61 23.59
C LYS A 150 -90.47 -16.15 24.56
N GLU A 151 -90.12 -16.45 25.82
CA GLU A 151 -91.08 -16.78 26.86
C GLU A 151 -91.94 -15.58 27.28
N LEU A 152 -91.33 -14.42 27.50
CA LEU A 152 -92.06 -13.17 27.78
C LEU A 152 -93.07 -12.86 26.67
N ARG A 153 -92.73 -13.09 25.41
CA ARG A 153 -93.67 -12.93 24.28
C ARG A 153 -94.86 -13.88 24.36
N LYS A 154 -94.67 -15.14 24.77
CA LYS A 154 -95.78 -16.09 24.99
C LYS A 154 -96.69 -15.61 26.13
N VAL A 155 -96.10 -15.15 27.24
CA VAL A 155 -96.85 -14.60 28.38
C VAL A 155 -97.61 -13.34 27.97
N TRP A 156 -97.02 -12.48 27.15
CA TRP A 156 -97.68 -11.27 26.63
C TRP A 156 -98.89 -11.60 25.76
N ASN A 157 -98.77 -12.58 24.85
CA ASN A 157 -99.89 -13.07 24.05
C ASN A 157 -101.01 -13.64 24.95
N LEU A 158 -100.68 -14.46 25.95
CA LEU A 158 -101.65 -15.01 26.90
C LEU A 158 -102.35 -13.92 27.74
N ILE A 159 -101.65 -12.83 28.05
CA ILE A 159 -102.25 -11.66 28.72
C ILE A 159 -103.21 -10.94 27.76
N ASP A 160 -102.87 -10.80 26.49
CA ASP A 160 -103.73 -10.18 25.47
C ASP A 160 -104.99 -11.03 25.21
N ASP A 161 -104.84 -12.35 25.13
CA ASP A 161 -105.96 -13.32 25.07
C ASP A 161 -106.85 -13.21 26.32
N CYS A 162 -106.26 -13.20 27.53
CA CYS A 162 -106.98 -12.99 28.78
C CYS A 162 -107.70 -11.63 28.85
N ASN A 163 -107.10 -10.56 28.31
CA ASN A 163 -107.73 -9.25 28.24
C ASN A 163 -108.90 -9.24 27.23
N GLY A 164 -108.79 -9.98 26.13
CA GLY A 164 -109.89 -10.22 25.19
C GLY A 164 -111.06 -10.96 25.85
N GLU A 165 -110.78 -12.03 26.60
CA GLU A 165 -111.78 -12.73 27.41
C GLU A 165 -112.39 -11.85 28.50
N LEU A 166 -111.57 -11.07 29.21
CA LEU A 166 -112.03 -10.15 30.25
C LEU A 166 -112.97 -9.11 29.65
N SER A 167 -112.62 -8.52 28.51
CA SER A 167 -113.46 -7.56 27.79
C SER A 167 -114.76 -8.20 27.29
N SER A 168 -114.72 -9.46 26.84
CA SER A 168 -115.94 -10.23 26.49
C SER A 168 -116.84 -10.49 27.71
N LYS A 169 -116.26 -10.82 28.87
CA LYS A 169 -116.99 -11.02 30.14
C LYS A 169 -117.51 -9.70 30.71
N GLU A 170 -116.79 -8.60 30.53
CA GLU A 170 -117.21 -7.24 30.87
C GLU A 170 -118.37 -6.75 29.98
N MET A 171 -118.38 -7.13 28.71
CA MET A 171 -119.52 -6.93 27.81
C MET A 171 -120.74 -7.77 28.23
N ALA A 172 -120.54 -9.02 28.66
CA ALA A 172 -121.61 -9.86 29.22
C ALA A 172 -122.13 -9.33 30.57
N LEU A 173 -121.26 -8.74 31.39
CA LEU A 173 -121.65 -8.04 32.62
C LEU A 173 -122.48 -6.78 32.32
N LYS A 174 -122.13 -6.00 31.29
CA LYS A 174 -122.97 -4.87 30.83
C LYS A 174 -124.36 -5.33 30.36
N MET A 175 -124.45 -6.43 29.62
CA MET A 175 -125.73 -7.06 29.22
C MET A 175 -126.56 -7.57 30.41
N LEU A 176 -125.93 -7.89 31.55
CA LEU A 176 -126.63 -8.24 32.80
C LEU A 176 -126.97 -6.99 33.64
N GLN A 177 -126.18 -5.92 33.53
CA GLN A 177 -126.35 -4.67 34.24
C GLN A 177 -127.43 -3.77 33.60
N GLU A 178 -127.68 -3.91 32.30
CA GLU A 178 -128.87 -3.37 31.60
C GLU A 178 -130.15 -4.17 31.90
N ARG A 179 -130.08 -5.25 32.71
CA ARG A 179 -131.23 -6.10 33.08
C ARG A 179 -131.69 -5.95 34.53
N SER A 180 -131.20 -4.93 35.25
CA SER A 180 -131.52 -4.71 36.67
C SER A 180 -131.79 -3.25 37.05
N SER A 181 -132.40 -2.45 36.17
CA SER A 181 -132.89 -1.10 36.48
C SER A 181 -134.35 -0.90 36.07
N ALA A 182 -135.23 -1.33 36.99
CA ALA A 182 -136.62 -0.91 37.18
C ALA A 182 -137.67 -1.08 36.06
N GLU A 183 -138.69 -1.92 36.33
CA GLU A 183 -140.06 -1.41 36.37
C GLU A 183 -140.94 -2.22 37.35
N PHE A 184 -141.86 -1.55 38.06
CA PHE A 184 -142.78 -2.18 39.03
C PHE A 184 -144.20 -1.59 38.95
N VAL A 185 -145.11 -2.34 38.29
CA VAL A 185 -146.49 -2.68 38.69
C VAL A 185 -147.55 -1.56 38.85
N TYR A 186 -148.72 -1.69 38.19
CA TYR A 186 -150.04 -1.88 38.87
C TYR A 186 -151.25 -2.24 37.97
N VAL A 187 -151.75 -3.48 38.13
CA VAL A 187 -153.15 -3.97 38.31
C VAL A 187 -154.35 -3.15 37.77
N ASN A 188 -155.24 -3.80 36.97
CA ASN A 188 -156.62 -4.13 37.38
C ASN A 188 -157.42 -5.01 36.38
N GLU A 189 -158.28 -5.88 36.93
CA GLU A 189 -159.34 -6.62 36.23
C GLU A 189 -160.72 -5.94 36.43
N LEU A 190 -161.68 -6.27 35.55
CA LEU A 190 -163.16 -6.40 35.72
C LEU A 190 -163.87 -5.60 36.86
N ASP A 191 -165.07 -5.03 36.67
CA ASP A 191 -166.27 -5.69 36.13
C ASP A 191 -167.37 -4.66 35.81
N CYS A 192 -168.32 -5.02 34.94
CA CYS A 192 -169.67 -4.45 35.00
C CYS A 192 -170.68 -5.39 34.32
N LYS A 193 -171.32 -6.25 35.12
CA LYS A 193 -172.51 -6.96 34.65
C LYS A 193 -173.71 -6.03 34.44
N GLU A 194 -174.05 -5.92 33.17
CA GLU A 194 -175.41 -5.82 32.63
C GLU A 194 -176.45 -6.62 33.46
N LYS A 195 -177.12 -5.92 34.38
CA LYS A 195 -178.46 -6.16 34.97
C LYS A 195 -178.87 -4.87 35.68
N GLU A 196 -180.04 -4.27 35.52
CA GLU A 196 -181.18 -4.43 34.62
C GLU A 196 -181.57 -2.98 34.25
N LEU A 197 -181.76 -2.59 32.99
CA LEU A 197 -182.88 -3.01 32.16
C LEU A 197 -184.22 -2.99 32.93
N ASN A 198 -184.59 -1.84 33.48
CA ASN A 198 -186.00 -1.46 33.49
C ASN A 198 -186.27 0.05 33.59
N LEU A 199 -187.27 0.49 32.82
CA LEU A 199 -188.13 1.65 33.09
C LEU A 199 -187.41 3.00 33.28
N ILE A 200 -187.10 3.79 32.26
CA ILE A 200 -188.00 4.24 31.17
C ILE A 200 -187.08 4.70 30.00
N GLN A 201 -187.00 4.00 28.87
CA GLN A 201 -188.05 3.73 27.88
C GLN A 201 -188.45 5.00 27.09
N LYS A 202 -188.04 5.07 25.81
CA LYS A 202 -188.46 6.06 24.78
C LYS A 202 -188.06 7.53 25.08
N SER A 203 -187.51 8.31 24.14
CA SER A 203 -187.42 8.12 22.69
C SER A 203 -186.56 9.23 22.05
N ILE A 204 -185.24 9.08 22.03
CA ILE A 204 -184.33 9.96 21.26
C ILE A 204 -183.36 9.08 20.44
N VAL A 205 -183.93 8.22 19.61
CA VAL A 205 -183.23 7.18 18.83
C VAL A 205 -182.76 7.70 17.45
N GLU A 206 -183.14 8.91 17.05
CA GLU A 206 -183.01 9.37 15.65
C GLU A 206 -181.85 10.34 15.36
N SER A 207 -180.94 10.58 16.32
CA SER A 207 -179.76 11.45 16.12
C SER A 207 -178.40 10.74 16.08
N SER A 208 -178.35 9.41 16.26
CA SER A 208 -177.11 8.65 16.43
C SER A 208 -176.74 7.75 15.23
N LYS A 209 -176.53 8.36 14.05
CA LYS A 209 -175.94 7.65 12.88
C LYS A 209 -174.84 8.40 12.12
N GLU A 210 -174.44 9.59 12.58
CA GLU A 210 -173.44 10.42 11.88
C GLU A 210 -172.08 10.54 12.61
N PHE A 211 -171.98 10.05 13.86
CA PHE A 211 -170.76 10.21 14.68
C PHE A 211 -169.82 8.99 14.63
N ASP A 212 -170.33 7.78 14.42
CA ASP A 212 -169.53 6.54 14.53
C ASP A 212 -168.48 6.37 13.41
N THR A 213 -168.75 6.86 12.20
CA THR A 213 -167.84 6.70 11.04
C THR A 213 -166.54 7.51 11.19
N LYS A 214 -166.56 8.63 11.94
CA LYS A 214 -165.36 9.42 12.22
C LYS A 214 -164.50 8.85 13.35
N LYS A 215 -165.06 7.97 14.20
CA LYS A 215 -164.32 7.30 15.28
C LYS A 215 -163.41 6.18 14.76
N GLN A 216 -163.78 5.50 13.67
CA GLN A 216 -162.95 4.45 13.06
C GLN A 216 -161.68 4.99 12.37
N HIS A 217 -161.73 6.17 11.74
CA HIS A 217 -160.56 6.72 11.02
C HIS A 217 -159.39 7.13 11.93
N LEU A 218 -159.64 7.48 13.19
CA LEU A 218 -158.58 7.79 14.16
C LEU A 218 -157.79 6.54 14.59
N GLY A 219 -158.40 5.35 14.59
CA GLY A 219 -157.72 4.10 14.96
C GLY A 219 -156.66 3.68 13.93
N SER A 220 -156.92 3.86 12.64
CA SER A 220 -155.98 3.47 11.57
C SER A 220 -154.73 4.36 11.50
N ILE A 221 -154.82 5.63 11.91
CA ILE A 221 -153.67 6.53 11.93
C ILE A 221 -152.76 6.23 13.12
N SER A 222 -153.31 5.80 14.26
CA SER A 222 -152.52 5.37 15.43
C SER A 222 -151.57 4.23 15.06
N LEU A 223 -152.11 3.16 14.44
CA LEU A 223 -151.31 1.97 14.09
C LEU A 223 -150.14 2.26 13.13
N LEU A 224 -150.31 3.21 12.19
CA LEU A 224 -149.23 3.63 11.29
C LEU A 224 -148.16 4.46 12.01
N ILE A 225 -148.55 5.28 12.99
CA ILE A 225 -147.58 6.03 13.82
C ILE A 225 -146.77 5.04 14.66
N ASP A 226 -147.43 4.08 15.30
CA ASP A 226 -146.80 3.05 16.13
C ASP A 226 -145.78 2.21 15.31
N GLU A 227 -146.13 1.85 14.07
CA GLU A 227 -145.25 1.14 13.12
C GLU A 227 -144.02 1.96 12.70
N TYR A 228 -144.19 3.25 12.37
CA TYR A 228 -143.06 4.14 12.05
C TYR A 228 -142.17 4.48 13.25
N THR A 229 -142.71 4.54 14.47
CA THR A 229 -141.87 4.69 15.68
C THR A 229 -141.03 3.44 15.95
N ALA A 230 -141.59 2.25 15.77
CA ALA A 230 -140.83 1.00 15.92
C ALA A 230 -139.71 0.89 14.87
N GLU A 231 -139.95 1.30 13.62
CA GLU A 231 -138.88 1.31 12.61
C GLU A 231 -137.75 2.30 12.95
N LEU A 232 -138.08 3.48 13.50
CA LEU A 232 -137.09 4.46 13.98
C LEU A 232 -136.25 3.92 15.15
N GLU A 233 -136.85 3.24 16.13
CA GLU A 233 -136.12 2.62 17.24
C GLU A 233 -135.09 1.59 16.74
N THR A 234 -135.48 0.70 15.81
CA THR A 234 -134.52 -0.26 15.22
C THR A 234 -133.40 0.41 14.42
N LYS A 235 -133.63 1.62 13.88
CA LYS A 235 -132.60 2.40 13.18
C LYS A 235 -131.65 3.11 14.14
N GLU A 236 -132.13 3.56 15.29
CA GLU A 236 -131.27 4.08 16.36
C GLU A 236 -130.40 2.96 16.94
N GLU A 237 -130.95 1.77 17.20
CA GLU A 237 -130.16 0.60 17.62
C GLU A 237 -129.07 0.22 16.60
N GLN A 238 -129.39 0.24 15.30
CA GLN A 238 -128.40 0.00 14.22
C GLN A 238 -127.28 1.06 14.22
N ASN A 239 -127.63 2.34 14.42
CA ASN A 239 -126.66 3.42 14.53
C ASN A 239 -125.76 3.28 15.77
N ASP A 240 -126.31 2.85 16.90
CA ASP A 240 -125.53 2.66 18.13
C ASP A 240 -124.61 1.43 18.05
N GLY A 241 -125.04 0.37 17.35
CA GLY A 241 -124.20 -0.77 16.97
C GLY A 241 -123.03 -0.36 16.05
N LEU A 242 -123.29 0.48 15.05
CA LEU A 242 -122.25 1.07 14.19
C LEU A 242 -121.30 1.96 15.00
N LYS A 243 -121.81 2.79 15.91
CA LYS A 243 -121.02 3.69 16.76
C LYS A 243 -120.11 2.93 17.73
N LYS A 244 -120.60 1.84 18.34
CA LYS A 244 -119.79 0.89 19.13
C LYS A 244 -118.67 0.26 18.27
N SER A 245 -118.99 -0.12 17.03
CA SER A 245 -118.02 -0.72 16.09
C SER A 245 -116.94 0.26 15.62
N ILE A 246 -117.31 1.51 15.33
CA ILE A 246 -116.38 2.60 14.98
C ILE A 246 -115.44 2.91 16.16
N ASN A 247 -115.97 2.98 17.38
CA ASN A 247 -115.15 3.19 18.58
C ASN A 247 -114.15 2.05 18.81
N LYS A 248 -114.54 0.80 18.51
CA LYS A 248 -113.62 -0.36 18.56
C LYS A 248 -112.50 -0.24 17.51
N CYS A 249 -112.82 0.15 16.27
CA CYS A 249 -111.80 0.38 15.23
C CYS A 249 -110.88 1.56 15.57
N SER A 250 -111.42 2.64 16.17
CA SER A 250 -110.66 3.79 16.65
C SER A 250 -109.62 3.41 17.72
N ALA A 251 -109.99 2.53 18.66
CA ALA A 251 -109.06 2.00 19.66
C ALA A 251 -107.94 1.15 19.04
N VAL A 252 -108.28 0.28 18.07
CA VAL A 252 -107.30 -0.55 17.34
C VAL A 252 -106.32 0.31 16.53
N LEU A 253 -106.82 1.36 15.86
CA LEU A 253 -105.97 2.30 15.12
C LEU A 253 -104.98 3.01 16.03
N LYS A 254 -105.42 3.52 17.19
CA LYS A 254 -104.53 4.15 18.18
C LYS A 254 -103.47 3.18 18.70
N SER A 255 -103.84 1.93 18.97
CA SER A 255 -102.88 0.88 19.36
C SER A 255 -101.82 0.68 18.28
N LYS A 256 -102.24 0.48 17.02
CA LYS A 256 -101.33 0.29 15.88
C LYS A 256 -100.44 1.51 15.61
N GLU A 257 -100.95 2.73 15.80
CA GLU A 257 -100.16 3.96 15.70
C GLU A 257 -99.01 4.00 16.73
N THR A 258 -99.24 3.50 17.95
CA THR A 258 -98.16 3.39 18.97
C THR A 258 -97.17 2.26 18.69
N GLU A 259 -97.57 1.20 17.97
CA GLU A 259 -96.63 0.18 17.49
C GLU A 259 -95.76 0.71 16.34
N LEU A 260 -96.34 1.50 15.43
CA LEU A 260 -95.63 2.11 14.31
C LEU A 260 -94.51 3.05 14.80
N LYS A 261 -94.82 3.92 15.77
CA LYS A 261 -93.83 4.79 16.44
C LYS A 261 -92.70 4.03 17.16
N LYS A 262 -92.95 2.78 17.60
CA LYS A 262 -91.92 1.88 18.18
C LYS A 262 -91.09 1.16 17.10
N LEU A 263 -91.60 1.03 15.88
CA LEU A 263 -90.85 0.50 14.74
C LEU A 263 -89.93 1.58 14.16
N GLU A 264 -90.43 2.81 13.99
CA GLU A 264 -89.64 3.96 13.55
C GLU A 264 -88.40 4.19 14.44
N SER A 265 -88.57 4.16 15.77
CA SER A 265 -87.43 4.30 16.69
C SER A 265 -86.40 3.16 16.59
N LYS A 266 -86.85 1.94 16.27
CA LYS A 266 -85.95 0.79 16.04
C LYS A 266 -85.23 0.85 14.70
N GLU A 267 -85.88 1.35 13.66
CA GLU A 267 -85.26 1.58 12.36
C GLU A 267 -84.13 2.61 12.49
N GLU A 268 -84.32 3.65 13.29
CA GLU A 268 -83.29 4.66 13.55
C GLU A 268 -82.09 4.09 14.35
N GLU A 269 -82.31 3.21 15.33
CA GLU A 269 -81.22 2.47 15.99
C GLU A 269 -80.48 1.54 15.02
N LEU A 270 -81.19 0.84 14.14
CA LEU A 270 -80.61 -0.06 13.15
C LEU A 270 -79.75 0.70 12.14
N ASN A 271 -80.15 1.92 11.75
CA ASN A 271 -79.35 2.83 10.95
C ASN A 271 -78.08 3.31 11.69
N LYS A 272 -78.15 3.58 12.99
CA LYS A 272 -76.96 3.90 13.82
C LYS A 272 -75.99 2.72 13.90
N ILE A 273 -76.48 1.49 14.05
CA ILE A 273 -75.66 0.26 14.03
C ILE A 273 -75.00 0.07 12.65
N LYS A 274 -75.74 0.24 11.56
CA LYS A 274 -75.22 0.16 10.18
C LYS A 274 -74.09 1.18 9.94
N GLY A 275 -74.22 2.40 10.47
CA GLY A 275 -73.15 3.41 10.45
C GLY A 275 -71.88 2.95 11.18
N ARG A 276 -72.02 2.33 12.35
CA ARG A 276 -70.88 1.78 13.12
C ARG A 276 -70.19 0.62 12.39
N ILE A 277 -70.94 -0.29 11.79
CA ILE A 277 -70.39 -1.41 11.00
C ILE A 277 -69.55 -0.88 9.82
N ASN A 278 -70.06 0.12 9.09
CA ASN A 278 -69.33 0.74 7.99
C ASN A 278 -68.05 1.45 8.45
N ALA A 279 -68.03 2.04 9.65
CA ALA A 279 -66.83 2.62 10.23
C ALA A 279 -65.78 1.54 10.57
N TYR A 280 -66.19 0.45 11.22
CA TYR A 280 -65.29 -0.67 11.53
C TYR A 280 -64.74 -1.35 10.26
N ASN A 281 -65.54 -1.51 9.21
CA ASN A 281 -65.04 -2.07 7.94
C ASN A 281 -63.94 -1.21 7.32
N LYS A 282 -64.11 0.13 7.29
CA LYS A 282 -63.06 1.05 6.81
C LYS A 282 -61.78 1.00 7.65
N GLU A 283 -61.91 0.81 8.96
CA GLU A 283 -60.77 0.64 9.85
C GLU A 283 -60.07 -0.71 9.60
N LEU A 284 -60.84 -1.77 9.34
CA LEU A 284 -60.32 -3.10 9.02
C LEU A 284 -59.58 -3.11 7.66
N GLU A 285 -60.15 -2.48 6.62
CA GLU A 285 -59.51 -2.25 5.31
C GLU A 285 -58.21 -1.41 5.40
N SER A 286 -58.15 -0.45 6.34
CA SER A 286 -56.91 0.33 6.55
C SER A 286 -55.85 -0.50 7.27
N ARG A 287 -56.27 -1.33 8.23
CA ARG A 287 -55.39 -2.24 8.98
C ARG A 287 -54.87 -3.40 8.15
N GLU A 288 -55.68 -3.92 7.22
CA GLU A 288 -55.29 -4.93 6.23
C GLU A 288 -54.22 -4.39 5.27
N ARG A 289 -54.37 -3.14 4.78
CA ARG A 289 -53.32 -2.48 3.98
C ARG A 289 -52.00 -2.31 4.75
N VAL A 290 -52.06 -1.98 6.04
CA VAL A 290 -50.87 -1.93 6.89
C VAL A 290 -50.25 -3.32 7.09
N PHE A 291 -51.07 -4.36 7.28
CA PHE A 291 -50.60 -5.74 7.40
C PHE A 291 -49.86 -6.20 6.12
N ASN A 292 -50.44 -5.95 4.96
CA ASN A 292 -49.83 -6.31 3.67
C ASN A 292 -48.51 -5.55 3.43
N ALA A 293 -48.42 -4.26 3.80
CA ALA A 293 -47.18 -3.50 3.72
C ALA A 293 -46.09 -4.02 4.68
N ILE A 294 -46.47 -4.46 5.89
CA ILE A 294 -45.57 -5.12 6.84
C ILE A 294 -45.09 -6.46 6.28
N GLN A 295 -45.98 -7.25 5.67
CA GLN A 295 -45.63 -8.54 5.08
C GLN A 295 -44.62 -8.39 3.94
N MET A 296 -44.85 -7.46 2.99
CA MET A 296 -43.86 -7.15 1.95
C MET A 296 -42.50 -6.73 2.55
N SER A 297 -42.51 -5.90 3.60
CA SER A 297 -41.27 -5.47 4.28
C SER A 297 -40.54 -6.61 5.01
N ILE A 298 -41.24 -7.69 5.37
CA ILE A 298 -40.66 -8.91 5.95
C ILE A 298 -40.09 -9.79 4.83
N GLU A 299 -40.80 -9.91 3.71
CA GLU A 299 -40.38 -10.64 2.52
C GLU A 299 -39.07 -10.04 1.95
N ASP A 300 -39.01 -8.73 1.72
CA ASP A 300 -37.80 -7.99 1.31
C ASP A 300 -36.59 -8.27 2.24
N ARG A 301 -36.81 -8.20 3.57
CA ARG A 301 -35.77 -8.48 4.58
C ARG A 301 -35.37 -9.94 4.63
N SER A 302 -36.26 -10.86 4.28
CA SER A 302 -35.94 -12.29 4.20
C SER A 302 -35.04 -12.57 3.01
N GLU A 303 -35.30 -11.95 1.86
CA GLU A 303 -34.41 -12.03 0.68
C GLU A 303 -33.03 -11.44 0.99
N GLU A 304 -32.98 -10.25 1.61
CA GLU A 304 -31.72 -9.62 2.07
C GLU A 304 -30.92 -10.55 3.01
N LEU A 305 -31.61 -11.23 3.95
CA LEU A 305 -31.01 -12.22 4.84
C LEU A 305 -30.44 -13.42 4.08
N THR A 306 -31.16 -13.97 3.11
CA THR A 306 -30.64 -15.09 2.30
C THR A 306 -29.44 -14.68 1.45
N GLY A 307 -29.43 -13.46 0.91
CA GLY A 307 -28.28 -12.90 0.19
C GLY A 307 -27.05 -12.74 1.09
N LYS A 308 -27.24 -12.23 2.32
CA LYS A 308 -26.17 -12.12 3.33
C LYS A 308 -25.68 -13.50 3.80
N GLU A 309 -26.56 -14.49 3.91
CA GLU A 309 -26.17 -15.87 4.25
C GLU A 309 -25.34 -16.54 3.14
N GLN A 310 -25.67 -16.29 1.87
CA GLN A 310 -24.86 -16.74 0.72
C GLN A 310 -23.50 -16.05 0.69
N GLN A 311 -23.44 -14.75 0.95
CA GLN A 311 -22.17 -14.02 1.08
C GLN A 311 -21.32 -14.57 2.23
N LEU A 312 -21.92 -14.86 3.39
CA LEU A 312 -21.21 -15.44 4.54
C LEU A 312 -20.61 -16.81 4.21
N LYS A 313 -21.34 -17.66 3.47
CA LYS A 313 -20.84 -18.96 2.99
C LYS A 313 -19.66 -18.80 2.02
N SER A 314 -19.72 -17.82 1.12
CA SER A 314 -18.59 -17.49 0.23
C SER A 314 -17.36 -17.01 1.01
N VAL A 315 -17.56 -16.17 2.04
CA VAL A 315 -16.47 -15.68 2.90
C VAL A 315 -15.85 -16.83 3.71
N GLN A 316 -16.67 -17.73 4.27
CA GLN A 316 -16.17 -18.92 4.98
C GLN A 316 -15.33 -19.83 4.09
N LEU A 317 -15.70 -20.04 2.82
CA LEU A 317 -14.89 -20.79 1.86
C LEU A 317 -13.52 -20.12 1.64
N SER A 318 -13.51 -18.82 1.34
CA SER A 318 -12.25 -18.07 1.15
C SER A 318 -11.40 -17.95 2.42
N LEU A 319 -12.00 -18.05 3.61
CA LEU A 319 -11.29 -18.12 4.88
C LEU A 319 -10.58 -19.47 5.03
N GLY A 320 -11.26 -20.57 4.71
CA GLY A 320 -10.67 -21.92 4.71
C GLY A 320 -9.53 -22.05 3.71
N GLU A 321 -9.65 -21.44 2.53
CA GLU A 321 -8.56 -21.34 1.55
C GLU A 321 -7.36 -20.57 2.14
N CYS A 322 -7.58 -19.38 2.71
CA CYS A 322 -6.54 -18.62 3.42
C CYS A 322 -5.89 -19.41 4.58
N GLU A 323 -6.66 -20.20 5.33
CA GLU A 323 -6.15 -21.04 6.42
C GLU A 323 -5.23 -22.15 5.89
N THR A 324 -5.57 -22.77 4.75
CA THR A 324 -4.69 -23.75 4.10
C THR A 324 -3.40 -23.11 3.57
N GLU A 325 -3.47 -21.96 2.90
CA GLU A 325 -2.28 -21.22 2.45
C GLU A 325 -1.38 -20.80 3.63
N LEU A 326 -1.97 -20.42 4.77
CA LEU A 326 -1.22 -20.04 5.97
C LEU A 326 -0.44 -21.22 6.56
N GLU A 327 -1.02 -22.42 6.57
CA GLU A 327 -0.34 -23.62 7.08
C GLU A 327 0.75 -24.11 6.11
N GLU A 328 0.53 -24.03 4.78
CA GLU A 328 1.57 -24.27 3.77
C GLU A 328 2.76 -23.30 3.93
N MET A 329 2.49 -22.00 4.11
CA MET A 329 3.53 -20.99 4.34
C MET A 329 4.28 -21.21 5.66
N LYS A 330 3.62 -21.81 6.67
CA LYS A 330 4.22 -22.19 7.95
C LYS A 330 5.11 -23.43 7.82
N GLU A 331 4.73 -24.42 7.00
CA GLU A 331 5.63 -25.52 6.61
C GLU A 331 6.86 -25.03 5.83
N GLN A 332 6.66 -24.14 4.84
CA GLN A 332 7.76 -23.52 4.10
C GLN A 332 8.72 -22.77 5.02
N LYS A 333 8.19 -21.97 5.97
CA LYS A 333 8.99 -21.29 6.99
C LYS A 333 9.82 -22.28 7.82
N ASN A 334 9.23 -23.40 8.25
CA ASN A 334 9.94 -24.42 9.02
C ASN A 334 11.06 -25.07 8.19
N SER A 335 10.82 -25.35 6.91
CA SER A 335 11.84 -25.87 5.98
C SER A 335 12.99 -24.88 5.77
N ILE A 336 12.67 -23.59 5.53
CA ILE A 336 13.68 -22.53 5.40
C ILE A 336 14.50 -22.40 6.69
N GLN A 337 13.84 -22.38 7.86
CA GLN A 337 14.50 -22.28 9.15
C GLN A 337 15.45 -23.45 9.41
N LYS A 338 15.09 -24.69 9.02
CA LYS A 338 15.97 -25.85 9.07
C LYS A 338 17.22 -25.64 8.19
N SER A 339 17.05 -25.21 6.94
CA SER A 339 18.17 -24.96 6.03
C SER A 339 19.11 -23.83 6.49
N ILE A 340 18.60 -22.83 7.20
CA ILE A 340 19.41 -21.77 7.81
C ILE A 340 20.25 -22.32 8.98
N VAL A 341 19.69 -23.20 9.80
CA VAL A 341 20.44 -23.87 10.88
C VAL A 341 21.55 -24.75 10.30
N GLU A 342 21.25 -25.57 9.29
CA GLU A 342 22.23 -26.41 8.59
C GLU A 342 23.36 -25.57 7.96
N CYS A 343 23.02 -24.45 7.30
CA CYS A 343 24.01 -23.51 6.75
C CYS A 343 24.87 -22.84 7.83
N SER A 344 24.30 -22.53 9.00
CA SER A 344 25.02 -21.97 10.16
C SER A 344 26.01 -22.99 10.75
N GLU A 345 25.60 -24.26 10.86
CA GLU A 345 26.46 -25.37 11.30
C GLU A 345 27.62 -25.63 10.33
N GLU A 346 27.40 -25.45 9.02
CA GLU A 346 28.45 -25.49 8.00
C GLU A 346 29.42 -24.29 8.02
N LEU A 347 28.98 -23.12 8.48
CA LEU A 347 29.80 -21.90 8.57
C LEU A 347 30.75 -21.93 9.78
N GLN A 348 30.31 -22.49 10.91
CA GLN A 348 31.10 -22.67 12.14
C GLN A 348 32.53 -23.25 11.92
N PRO A 349 32.74 -24.38 11.20
CA PRO A 349 34.08 -24.91 10.95
C PRO A 349 34.87 -24.08 9.93
N LYS A 350 34.20 -23.44 8.96
CA LYS A 350 34.84 -22.56 7.97
C LYS A 350 35.41 -21.31 8.64
N GLU A 351 34.69 -20.73 9.59
CA GLU A 351 35.15 -19.61 10.42
C GLU A 351 36.37 -20.01 11.28
N LYS A 352 36.33 -21.16 11.96
CA LYS A 352 37.47 -21.68 12.74
C LYS A 352 38.72 -21.90 11.89
N ASN A 353 38.57 -22.46 10.69
CA ASN A 353 39.69 -22.62 9.75
C ASN A 353 40.24 -21.27 9.25
N LEU A 354 39.39 -20.26 9.07
CA LEU A 354 39.81 -18.90 8.71
C LEU A 354 40.61 -18.22 9.83
N VAL A 355 40.24 -18.45 11.09
CA VAL A 355 41.02 -17.97 12.25
C VAL A 355 42.39 -18.64 12.28
N LEU A 356 42.47 -19.96 12.18
CA LEU A 356 43.73 -20.71 12.17
C LEU A 356 44.66 -20.27 11.03
N THR A 357 44.14 -20.12 9.80
CA THR A 357 44.95 -19.63 8.67
C THR A 357 45.44 -18.19 8.85
N ARG A 358 44.66 -17.35 9.54
CA ARG A 358 45.06 -15.97 9.89
C ARG A 358 46.15 -15.94 10.96
N GLU A 359 46.13 -16.87 11.91
CA GLU A 359 47.16 -17.03 12.94
C GLU A 359 48.48 -17.50 12.31
N SER A 360 48.46 -18.56 11.51
CA SER A 360 49.67 -19.02 10.78
C SER A 360 50.24 -17.94 9.84
N LEU A 361 49.38 -17.15 9.18
CA LEU A 361 49.85 -16.04 8.33
C LEU A 361 50.50 -14.91 9.15
N ARG A 362 50.06 -14.70 10.41
CA ARG A 362 50.73 -13.76 11.33
C ARG A 362 52.11 -14.27 11.74
N GLU A 363 52.23 -15.54 12.10
CA GLU A 363 53.52 -16.17 12.42
C GLU A 363 54.51 -16.04 11.24
N CYS A 364 54.05 -16.27 10.00
CA CYS A 364 54.86 -16.03 8.80
C CYS A 364 55.29 -14.56 8.62
N CYS A 365 54.43 -13.59 8.94
CA CYS A 365 54.79 -12.17 8.90
C CYS A 365 55.87 -11.81 9.93
N ASP A 366 55.76 -12.34 11.16
CA ASP A 366 56.73 -12.09 12.23
C ASP A 366 58.10 -12.74 11.88
N GLU A 367 58.10 -13.95 11.31
CA GLU A 367 59.31 -14.61 10.81
C GLU A 367 59.95 -13.84 9.63
N LEU A 368 59.13 -13.24 8.75
CA LEU A 368 59.61 -12.43 7.63
C LEU A 368 60.29 -11.13 8.10
N GLU A 369 59.73 -10.42 9.08
CA GLU A 369 60.39 -9.25 9.68
C GLU A 369 61.68 -9.63 10.42
N LEU A 370 61.72 -10.78 11.11
CA LEU A 370 62.97 -11.30 11.68
C LEU A 370 64.04 -11.56 10.61
N LYS A 371 63.69 -12.21 9.49
CA LYS A 371 64.61 -12.45 8.36
C LYS A 371 65.08 -11.14 7.70
N LYS A 372 64.21 -10.14 7.61
CA LYS A 372 64.52 -8.79 7.11
C LYS A 372 65.51 -8.05 8.03
N VAL A 373 65.34 -8.13 9.35
CA VAL A 373 66.32 -7.61 10.33
C VAL A 373 67.66 -8.32 10.22
N GLN A 374 67.67 -9.65 10.05
CA GLN A 374 68.90 -10.42 9.80
C GLN A 374 69.59 -9.99 8.50
N LEU A 375 68.85 -9.79 7.41
CA LEU A 375 69.38 -9.27 6.15
C LEU A 375 70.03 -7.89 6.30
N TYR A 376 69.41 -6.96 7.02
CA TYR A 376 70.04 -5.65 7.29
C TYR A 376 71.35 -5.78 8.08
N SER A 377 71.45 -6.73 9.02
CA SER A 377 72.68 -7.02 9.77
C SER A 377 73.79 -7.58 8.86
N ILE A 378 73.44 -8.54 7.99
CA ILE A 378 74.36 -9.12 6.99
C ILE A 378 74.82 -8.06 6.00
N GLN A 379 73.91 -7.23 5.48
CA GLN A 379 74.24 -6.13 4.57
C GLN A 379 75.21 -5.12 5.20
N ARG A 380 75.01 -4.78 6.49
CA ARG A 380 75.91 -3.88 7.24
C ARG A 380 77.30 -4.48 7.40
N SER A 381 77.41 -5.74 7.80
CA SER A 381 78.72 -6.41 7.95
C SER A 381 79.43 -6.61 6.60
N SER A 382 78.69 -6.88 5.52
CA SER A 382 79.23 -6.92 4.15
C SER A 382 79.78 -5.57 3.69
N HIS A 383 79.08 -4.47 4.01
CA HIS A 383 79.58 -3.11 3.73
C HIS A 383 80.85 -2.79 4.53
N GLU A 384 80.93 -3.23 5.79
CA GLU A 384 82.11 -3.02 6.62
C GLU A 384 83.31 -3.85 6.16
N LEU A 385 83.09 -5.09 5.69
CA LEU A 385 84.11 -5.89 5.02
C LEU A 385 84.58 -5.24 3.72
N LYS A 386 83.66 -4.73 2.89
CA LYS A 386 84.01 -4.01 1.65
C LYS A 386 84.94 -2.84 1.93
N LYS A 387 84.63 -2.00 2.92
CA LYS A 387 85.49 -0.87 3.32
C LYS A 387 86.90 -1.34 3.74
N LYS A 388 87.00 -2.43 4.49
CA LYS A 388 88.30 -3.04 4.89
C LYS A 388 89.09 -3.57 3.68
N PHE A 389 88.42 -4.03 2.62
CA PHE A 389 89.08 -4.38 1.36
C PHE A 389 89.59 -3.15 0.61
N GLU A 390 88.78 -2.09 0.47
CA GLU A 390 89.19 -0.83 -0.15
C GLU A 390 90.39 -0.16 0.57
N GLU A 391 90.46 -0.29 1.90
CA GLU A 391 91.62 0.15 2.70
C GLU A 391 92.87 -0.70 2.43
N ARG A 392 92.73 -2.03 2.31
CA ARG A 392 93.83 -2.95 1.98
C ARG A 392 94.35 -2.75 0.55
N GLU A 393 93.46 -2.49 -0.41
CA GLU A 393 93.80 -2.18 -1.80
C GLU A 393 94.64 -0.91 -1.90
N LYS A 394 94.24 0.17 -1.18
CA LYS A 394 95.06 1.40 -1.05
C LYS A 394 96.43 1.13 -0.44
N HIS A 395 96.51 0.25 0.56
CA HIS A 395 97.79 -0.18 1.15
C HIS A 395 98.66 -0.97 0.16
N LEU A 396 98.08 -1.88 -0.63
CA LEU A 396 98.79 -2.63 -1.66
C LEU A 396 99.34 -1.70 -2.75
N ASN A 397 98.52 -0.79 -3.28
CA ASN A 397 98.95 0.18 -4.30
C ASN A 397 100.06 1.10 -3.76
N SER A 398 100.01 1.48 -2.48
CA SER A 398 101.08 2.23 -1.81
C SER A 398 102.39 1.42 -1.71
N LEU A 399 102.28 0.13 -1.36
CA LEU A 399 103.42 -0.78 -1.29
C LEU A 399 104.06 -1.01 -2.68
N GLU A 400 103.24 -1.20 -3.71
CA GLU A 400 103.66 -1.37 -5.10
C GLU A 400 104.43 -0.14 -5.61
N ASN A 401 103.86 1.07 -5.43
CA ASN A 401 104.58 2.32 -5.72
C ASN A 401 105.92 2.41 -4.98
N THR A 402 105.98 1.96 -3.72
CA THR A 402 107.23 1.96 -2.92
C THR A 402 108.24 0.94 -3.44
N LEU A 403 107.80 -0.19 -3.99
CA LEU A 403 108.66 -1.20 -4.63
C LEU A 403 109.18 -0.69 -5.97
N ASP A 404 108.36 -0.05 -6.79
CA ASP A 404 108.75 0.60 -8.04
C ASP A 404 109.80 1.70 -7.83
N GLU A 405 109.61 2.54 -6.79
CA GLU A 405 110.60 3.54 -6.36
C GLU A 405 111.94 2.87 -6.03
N ARG A 406 111.93 1.74 -5.31
CA ARG A 406 113.13 0.96 -4.98
C ARG A 406 113.77 0.31 -6.21
N LEU A 407 112.98 -0.23 -7.13
CA LEU A 407 113.46 -0.83 -8.39
C LEU A 407 114.12 0.23 -9.29
N LYS A 408 113.52 1.41 -9.43
CA LYS A 408 114.12 2.55 -10.14
C LYS A 408 115.46 2.95 -9.52
N ASN A 409 115.52 3.06 -8.20
CA ASN A 409 116.75 3.37 -7.46
C ASN A 409 117.84 2.28 -7.62
N LEU A 410 117.46 1.00 -7.64
CA LEU A 410 118.37 -0.11 -7.92
C LEU A 410 118.90 -0.04 -9.37
N GLY A 411 118.04 0.20 -10.37
CA GLY A 411 118.45 0.40 -11.76
C GLY A 411 119.28 1.66 -12.02
N VAL A 412 119.29 2.64 -11.10
CA VAL A 412 120.29 3.75 -11.11
C VAL A 412 121.63 3.26 -10.58
N LYS A 413 121.65 2.52 -9.45
CA LYS A 413 122.89 1.96 -8.89
C LYS A 413 123.55 0.94 -9.81
N GLU A 414 122.77 0.10 -10.49
CA GLU A 414 123.25 -0.86 -11.47
C GLU A 414 124.01 -0.17 -12.61
N ARG A 415 123.44 0.90 -13.19
CA ARG A 415 124.12 1.72 -14.20
C ARG A 415 125.39 2.38 -13.68
N GLN A 416 125.41 2.85 -12.42
CA GLN A 416 126.63 3.37 -11.79
C GLN A 416 127.71 2.28 -11.62
N PHE A 417 127.31 1.02 -11.36
CA PHE A 417 128.26 -0.10 -11.34
C PHE A 417 128.74 -0.46 -12.75
N GLU A 418 127.89 -0.47 -13.77
CA GLU A 418 128.32 -0.66 -15.17
C GLU A 418 129.32 0.40 -15.64
N GLU A 419 129.11 1.67 -15.28
CA GLU A 419 130.06 2.76 -15.57
C GLU A 419 131.41 2.53 -14.88
N ARG A 420 131.41 2.15 -13.60
CA ARG A 420 132.64 1.78 -12.88
C ARG A 420 133.34 0.56 -13.45
N VAL A 421 132.60 -0.44 -13.94
CA VAL A 421 133.17 -1.61 -14.63
C VAL A 421 133.86 -1.18 -15.92
N LYS A 422 133.22 -0.35 -16.75
CA LYS A 422 133.84 0.21 -17.97
C LYS A 422 135.08 1.06 -17.66
N GLU A 423 135.05 1.85 -16.58
CA GLU A 423 136.21 2.61 -16.10
C GLU A 423 137.37 1.69 -15.68
N ILE A 424 137.06 0.57 -15.01
CA ILE A 424 138.04 -0.45 -14.64
C ILE A 424 138.59 -1.16 -15.89
N GLU A 425 137.76 -1.51 -16.87
CA GLU A 425 138.23 -2.10 -18.14
C GLU A 425 139.21 -1.18 -18.89
N LEU A 426 138.92 0.13 -18.94
CA LEU A 426 139.83 1.12 -19.51
C LEU A 426 141.14 1.24 -18.72
N LYS A 427 141.07 1.20 -17.39
CA LYS A 427 142.27 1.16 -16.51
C LYS A 427 143.08 -0.12 -16.69
N GLU A 428 142.44 -1.27 -16.87
CA GLU A 428 143.14 -2.52 -17.21
C GLU A 428 143.77 -2.49 -18.60
N GLN A 429 143.12 -1.89 -19.60
CA GLN A 429 143.73 -1.71 -20.92
C GLN A 429 144.96 -0.79 -20.86
N LEU A 430 144.91 0.29 -20.08
CA LEU A 430 146.06 1.16 -19.83
C LEU A 430 147.19 0.40 -19.13
N LEU A 431 146.88 -0.39 -18.10
CA LEU A 431 147.86 -1.25 -17.41
C LEU A 431 148.47 -2.29 -18.35
N ARG A 432 147.68 -2.93 -19.22
CA ARG A 432 148.17 -3.87 -20.25
C ARG A 432 149.08 -3.17 -21.28
N SER A 433 148.83 -1.90 -21.60
CA SER A 433 149.72 -1.07 -22.43
C SER A 433 151.04 -0.75 -21.70
N MET A 434 150.96 -0.31 -20.45
CA MET A 434 152.14 -0.05 -19.60
C MET A 434 152.99 -1.32 -19.40
N GLN A 435 152.36 -2.48 -19.16
CA GLN A 435 153.05 -3.75 -19.03
C GLN A 435 153.83 -4.11 -20.31
N LYS A 436 153.22 -3.98 -21.49
CA LYS A 436 153.92 -4.20 -22.77
C LYS A 436 155.10 -3.24 -22.97
N SER A 437 154.97 -1.98 -22.56
CA SER A 437 156.09 -1.01 -22.59
C SER A 437 157.20 -1.37 -21.61
N VAL A 438 156.87 -1.85 -20.41
CA VAL A 438 157.83 -2.34 -19.42
C VAL A 438 158.53 -3.62 -19.91
N GLU A 439 157.81 -4.55 -20.52
CA GLU A 439 158.39 -5.76 -21.12
C GLU A 439 159.26 -5.46 -22.35
N GLN A 440 158.92 -4.43 -23.14
CA GLN A 440 159.81 -3.94 -24.20
C GLN A 440 161.09 -3.34 -23.62
N ARG A 441 160.99 -2.46 -22.62
CA ARG A 441 162.18 -1.93 -21.93
C ARG A 441 162.97 -3.01 -21.18
N HIS A 442 162.32 -4.05 -20.69
CA HIS A 442 163.01 -5.20 -20.10
C HIS A 442 163.82 -5.97 -21.15
N LYS A 443 163.26 -6.20 -22.35
CA LYS A 443 164.00 -6.78 -23.49
C LYS A 443 165.16 -5.90 -23.95
N GLU A 444 164.99 -4.58 -23.99
CA GLU A 444 166.08 -3.62 -24.27
C GLU A 444 167.19 -3.71 -23.21
N VAL A 445 166.82 -3.77 -21.92
CA VAL A 445 167.76 -3.97 -20.81
C VAL A 445 168.42 -5.33 -20.86
N GLU A 446 167.73 -6.40 -21.28
CA GLU A 446 168.27 -7.76 -21.44
C GLU A 446 169.23 -7.85 -22.63
N ILE A 447 168.95 -7.13 -23.73
CA ILE A 447 169.90 -6.95 -24.84
C ILE A 447 171.13 -6.19 -24.38
N LEU A 448 170.97 -5.13 -23.57
CA LEU A 448 172.09 -4.41 -22.96
C LEU A 448 172.87 -5.31 -21.98
N LEU A 449 172.21 -6.14 -21.18
CA LEU A 449 172.86 -7.09 -20.26
C LEU A 449 173.62 -8.19 -21.02
N ASN A 450 173.10 -8.65 -22.16
CA ASN A 450 173.82 -9.55 -23.07
C ASN A 450 174.93 -8.86 -23.88
N ALA A 451 174.84 -7.56 -24.14
CA ALA A 451 175.94 -6.78 -24.71
C ALA A 451 177.04 -6.55 -23.66
N PHE A 452 176.66 -6.24 -22.41
CA PHE A 452 177.56 -6.17 -21.27
C PHE A 452 178.23 -7.51 -20.99
N SER A 453 177.51 -8.64 -21.00
CA SER A 453 178.13 -9.96 -20.79
C SER A 453 179.12 -10.32 -21.90
N LYS A 454 178.82 -9.97 -23.16
CA LYS A 454 179.77 -10.09 -24.29
C LYS A 454 180.99 -9.16 -24.11
N LEU A 455 180.80 -7.93 -23.64
CA LEU A 455 181.90 -7.01 -23.28
C LEU A 455 182.75 -7.56 -22.13
N THR A 456 182.14 -8.16 -21.11
CA THR A 456 182.84 -8.84 -20.01
C THR A 456 183.64 -10.04 -20.51
N ILE A 457 183.10 -10.83 -21.45
CA ILE A 457 183.82 -11.94 -22.09
C ILE A 457 185.01 -11.44 -22.93
N VAL A 458 184.88 -10.30 -23.63
CA VAL A 458 185.99 -9.69 -24.38
C VAL A 458 187.08 -9.15 -23.43
N LEU A 459 186.71 -8.51 -22.33
CA LEU A 459 187.65 -8.02 -21.31
C LEU A 459 188.37 -9.18 -20.60
N LEU A 460 187.67 -10.29 -20.32
CA LEU A 460 188.27 -11.51 -19.78
C LEU A 460 189.26 -12.19 -20.75
N ARG A 461 189.17 -11.94 -22.07
CA ARG A 461 190.06 -12.52 -23.08
C ARG A 461 191.38 -11.76 -23.26
N HIS A 462 191.50 -10.55 -22.69
CA HIS A 462 192.68 -9.68 -22.83
C HIS A 462 193.47 -9.45 -21.52
N GLY A 463 193.23 -10.24 -20.48
CA GLY A 463 194.17 -10.37 -19.34
C GLY A 463 194.31 -9.15 -18.43
N LEU A 464 193.31 -8.26 -18.38
CA LEU A 464 193.33 -7.04 -17.57
C LEU A 464 192.06 -6.85 -16.71
N PHE A 465 191.72 -7.82 -15.84
CA PHE A 465 191.25 -7.53 -14.47
C PHE A 465 191.15 -8.79 -13.58
N THR A 466 191.70 -8.72 -12.36
CA THR A 466 191.49 -9.71 -11.29
C THR A 466 191.34 -9.01 -9.93
N PHE A 467 190.10 -8.73 -9.52
CA PHE A 467 189.74 -8.31 -8.14
C PHE A 467 188.22 -8.52 -7.96
N SER A 468 187.64 -9.26 -7.00
CA SER A 468 187.76 -9.38 -5.52
C SER A 468 186.90 -8.37 -4.72
N GLY A 469 186.12 -8.89 -3.75
CA GLY A 469 185.22 -8.12 -2.87
C GLY A 469 183.85 -7.80 -3.49
N SER A 470 182.70 -7.97 -2.83
CA SER A 470 182.45 -8.29 -1.42
C SER A 470 181.24 -9.20 -1.20
N LYS A 471 181.28 -9.94 -0.09
CA LYS A 471 180.26 -10.86 0.40
C LYS A 471 179.82 -10.38 1.79
N ALA A 472 178.64 -9.78 1.90
CA ALA A 472 177.99 -9.40 3.16
C ALA A 472 176.47 -9.44 2.92
N TRP A 473 175.79 -10.45 3.45
CA TRP A 473 174.91 -10.36 4.64
C TRP A 473 173.50 -9.86 4.30
N PHE A 474 172.51 -10.76 4.33
CA PHE A 474 171.73 -11.07 5.53
C PHE A 474 171.01 -9.85 6.10
N ASN A 475 169.72 -9.68 5.77
CA ASN A 475 168.64 -9.89 6.74
C ASN A 475 167.25 -9.78 6.08
N ALA A 476 166.36 -10.72 6.44
CA ALA A 476 164.90 -10.54 6.35
C ALA A 476 164.42 -9.70 7.57
N PRO A 477 163.14 -9.28 7.66
CA PRO A 477 162.02 -10.18 8.01
C PRO A 477 160.80 -10.04 7.03
N PHE A 478 159.84 -10.98 6.91
CA PHE A 478 158.76 -11.33 7.87
C PHE A 478 157.95 -10.07 8.27
N LEU A 479 156.62 -9.91 8.16
CA LEU A 479 155.40 -10.68 8.46
C LEU A 479 154.25 -10.05 7.60
N LEU A 480 153.08 -10.60 7.27
CA LEU A 480 152.16 -11.54 7.93
C LEU A 480 151.77 -11.16 9.36
N ASP A 481 151.22 -9.96 9.56
CA ASP A 481 150.80 -9.51 10.89
C ASP A 481 149.27 -9.49 11.05
N VAL A 482 148.82 -10.04 12.18
CA VAL A 482 147.43 -10.20 12.58
C VAL A 482 147.39 -9.95 14.09
N LEU A 483 146.46 -9.09 14.55
CA LEU A 483 145.75 -9.08 15.85
C LEU A 483 145.72 -7.76 16.65
N ARG A 484 144.53 -7.55 17.25
CA ARG A 484 144.16 -6.77 18.47
C ARG A 484 144.03 -5.24 18.37
N ASN A 485 142.89 -4.57 18.65
CA ASN A 485 141.87 -4.65 19.75
C ASN A 485 142.39 -3.98 21.05
N PRO A 486 141.61 -3.28 21.94
CA PRO A 486 140.14 -3.13 22.03
C PRO A 486 139.54 -1.72 22.43
N ARG A 487 138.19 -1.66 22.47
CA ARG A 487 137.27 -0.92 23.40
C ARG A 487 137.21 0.63 23.51
N SER A 488 135.95 1.10 23.64
CA SER A 488 135.41 2.31 24.36
C SER A 488 135.90 3.71 23.91
N GLU A 489 135.04 4.74 23.75
CA GLU A 489 134.14 5.30 24.77
C GLU A 489 132.90 6.04 24.18
N CYS A 490 131.92 6.32 25.06
CA CYS A 490 130.90 7.35 24.84
C CYS A 490 131.38 8.72 25.34
N ARG A 491 131.26 9.76 24.52
CA ARG A 491 130.80 11.14 24.83
C ARG A 491 130.84 11.95 23.51
N GLU A 492 129.79 12.63 23.05
CA GLU A 492 129.01 13.73 23.64
C GLU A 492 129.69 15.12 23.48
N ILE A 493 128.87 16.18 23.43
CA ILE A 493 129.18 17.56 22.99
C ILE A 493 129.27 17.65 21.45
N GLY A 494 128.52 18.49 20.73
CA GLY A 494 127.75 19.69 21.08
C GLY A 494 128.03 20.74 19.98
N CYS A 495 127.23 21.78 19.70
CA CYS A 495 126.05 22.36 20.35
C CYS A 495 125.28 23.22 19.31
N LEU A 496 124.23 23.93 19.76
CA LEU A 496 123.46 25.01 19.10
C LEU A 496 122.29 24.55 18.20
N GLY A 497 121.01 24.81 18.54
CA GLY A 497 120.46 25.28 19.81
C GLY A 497 119.03 25.84 19.72
N LYS A 498 118.36 25.92 20.90
CA LYS A 498 117.07 26.60 21.21
C LYS A 498 115.81 25.95 20.59
N GLY A 499 114.69 25.75 21.30
CA GLY A 499 114.36 25.97 22.71
C GLY A 499 113.46 27.19 22.97
N LEU A 500 112.40 26.99 23.78
CA LEU A 500 111.35 27.94 24.23
C LEU A 500 110.28 28.29 23.17
N GLY A 501 109.01 28.53 23.51
CA GLY A 501 108.32 28.39 24.81
C GLY A 501 107.20 29.40 25.05
N SER A 502 105.98 28.91 25.37
CA SER A 502 104.86 29.57 26.06
C SER A 502 104.14 30.82 25.46
N ASN A 503 102.81 30.63 25.34
CA ASN A 503 101.70 31.50 25.79
C ASN A 503 101.55 32.95 25.29
N ILE A 504 100.33 33.29 24.83
CA ILE A 504 99.40 34.21 25.54
C ILE A 504 97.97 34.13 24.96
N LEU A 505 97.00 34.18 25.89
CA LEU A 505 95.55 34.50 25.84
C LEU A 505 94.93 34.90 24.48
N SER A 506 93.67 34.56 24.13
CA SER A 506 92.45 34.46 24.96
C SER A 506 91.37 33.63 24.20
N LEU A 507 90.09 33.45 24.59
CA LEU A 507 89.27 34.02 25.68
C LEU A 507 88.38 32.92 26.33
N HIS A 508 87.05 32.92 26.13
CA HIS A 508 86.11 31.97 26.77
C HIS A 508 84.75 31.85 26.04
N ALA A 509 84.27 30.60 25.92
CA ALA A 509 82.97 30.08 26.37
C ALA A 509 81.60 30.47 25.73
N ARG A 510 80.64 29.57 26.05
CA ARG A 510 79.17 29.62 25.96
C ARG A 510 78.55 29.22 24.61
N ILE A 511 77.88 28.05 24.57
CA ILE A 511 76.44 27.78 24.85
C ILE A 511 75.62 28.04 23.58
N ASP A 512 75.00 26.97 23.06
CA ASP A 512 73.54 26.97 22.90
C ASP A 512 73.01 25.53 22.90
N GLN A 513 72.00 25.32 23.72
CA GLN A 513 71.10 24.16 23.76
C GLN A 513 69.76 24.69 24.31
N THR A 514 68.66 23.97 24.07
CA THR A 514 67.30 24.28 24.58
C THR A 514 66.60 25.48 23.92
N ASP A 515 65.26 25.55 23.75
CA ASP A 515 64.25 24.48 23.69
C ASP A 515 62.89 25.00 23.15
N VAL A 516 62.02 24.06 22.75
CA VAL A 516 60.56 23.98 23.02
C VAL A 516 59.72 25.29 23.09
N ARG A 517 58.66 25.42 22.26
CA ARG A 517 57.22 25.25 22.62
C ARG A 517 56.22 25.85 21.60
N ASN A 518 55.15 25.11 21.35
CA ASN A 518 53.80 25.53 20.90
C ASN A 518 53.18 26.54 21.94
N PRO A 519 52.03 27.27 21.76
CA PRO A 519 50.95 27.02 20.78
C PRO A 519 50.04 28.23 20.31
N LYS A 520 48.95 27.87 19.58
CA LYS A 520 47.63 28.56 19.41
C LYS A 520 47.49 29.74 18.43
N HIS A 521 46.57 29.60 17.47
CA HIS A 521 45.32 30.38 17.24
C HIS A 521 44.76 29.90 15.86
N ALA A 522 43.59 29.26 15.73
CA ALA A 522 42.22 29.72 15.96
C ALA A 522 41.72 30.81 14.98
N SER A 523 41.18 30.39 13.82
CA SER A 523 40.23 31.12 12.95
C SER A 523 39.66 30.09 11.95
N SER A 524 38.43 29.62 12.16
CA SER A 524 37.15 30.20 11.71
C SER A 524 36.77 29.78 10.30
N SER A 525 35.82 28.85 10.23
CA SER A 525 34.95 28.63 9.07
C SER A 525 34.19 29.90 8.68
N THR A 526 33.78 30.02 7.42
CA THR A 526 32.36 30.20 6.99
C THR A 526 32.32 30.42 5.47
N PHE A 527 31.79 29.45 4.71
CA PHE A 527 31.20 29.71 3.41
C PHE A 527 29.70 29.42 3.52
N GLN A 528 28.89 30.48 3.52
CA GLN A 528 27.43 30.37 3.48
C GLN A 528 26.97 30.15 2.05
N PHE A 529 26.03 29.23 1.86
CA PHE A 529 25.11 29.26 0.73
C PHE A 529 23.73 28.86 1.23
N ASN A 530 22.98 29.83 1.76
CA ASN A 530 21.62 29.60 2.24
C ASN A 530 20.61 29.96 1.14
N ALA A 531 19.69 29.03 0.89
CA ALA A 531 18.62 29.19 -0.07
C ALA A 531 17.61 30.27 0.35
N THR A 532 17.12 31.05 -0.62
CA THR A 532 15.91 31.86 -0.46
C THR A 532 14.67 31.01 -0.71
N ALA A 533 14.11 30.44 0.36
CA ALA A 533 12.74 29.92 0.35
C ALA A 533 11.84 30.91 1.11
N SER A 534 11.18 31.80 0.37
CA SER A 534 10.11 32.63 0.95
C SER A 534 8.80 31.86 0.81
N GLU A 535 8.35 31.24 1.90
CA GLU A 535 6.94 30.90 2.01
C GLU A 535 6.12 32.19 1.91
N ARG A 536 5.20 32.25 0.94
CA ARG A 536 4.17 33.29 0.92
C ARG A 536 2.83 32.62 0.66
N SER A 537 1.95 32.74 1.64
CA SER A 537 0.58 32.26 1.58
C SER A 537 -0.16 32.89 0.41
N SER A 538 -0.91 32.08 -0.33
CA SER A 538 -1.95 32.52 -1.27
C SER A 538 -2.97 31.41 -1.45
N GLN A 539 -4.25 31.72 -1.26
CA GLN A 539 -5.37 30.80 -1.44
C GLN A 539 -5.72 30.69 -2.93
N PRO A 540 -6.00 29.49 -3.48
CA PRO A 540 -6.55 29.35 -4.82
C PRO A 540 -8.03 28.96 -4.74
N VAL A 541 -8.94 29.93 -4.55
CA VAL A 541 -10.40 29.69 -4.61
C VAL A 541 -10.99 30.05 -5.99
N ASN A 542 -10.22 30.73 -6.86
CA ASN A 542 -10.78 31.37 -8.07
C ASN A 542 -10.08 31.06 -9.42
N GLU A 543 -9.18 30.08 -9.51
CA GLU A 543 -8.44 29.76 -10.76
C GLU A 543 -9.00 28.61 -11.61
N CYS A 544 -10.21 28.12 -11.32
CA CYS A 544 -10.78 26.95 -12.03
C CYS A 544 -11.04 27.17 -13.54
N VAL A 545 -10.93 28.41 -14.03
CA VAL A 545 -11.13 28.78 -15.45
C VAL A 545 -9.83 28.76 -16.28
N ASN A 546 -8.64 28.80 -15.64
CA ASN A 546 -7.36 28.94 -16.35
C ASN A 546 -6.69 27.62 -16.77
N THR A 547 -7.25 26.47 -16.37
CA THR A 547 -6.66 25.14 -16.62
C THR A 547 -6.46 24.81 -18.11
N HIS A 548 -7.31 25.34 -19.00
CA HIS A 548 -7.19 25.15 -20.44
C HIS A 548 -6.00 25.91 -21.08
N HIS A 549 -5.45 26.94 -20.43
CA HIS A 549 -4.30 27.69 -20.94
C HIS A 549 -2.95 27.14 -20.46
N LEU A 550 -2.89 26.54 -19.26
CA LEU A 550 -1.62 26.08 -18.67
C LEU A 550 -1.10 24.77 -19.28
N MET A 551 -1.96 23.87 -19.78
CA MET A 551 -1.50 22.65 -20.45
C MET A 551 -0.88 22.89 -21.84
N HIS A 552 -1.02 24.08 -22.42
CA HIS A 552 -0.58 24.40 -23.78
C HIS A 552 0.73 25.21 -23.85
N LEU A 553 1.23 25.71 -22.72
CA LEU A 553 2.46 26.50 -22.64
C LEU A 553 3.55 25.68 -21.95
N GLY A 554 4.67 25.47 -22.64
CA GLY A 554 5.78 24.59 -22.22
C GLY A 554 6.62 25.13 -21.06
N VAL A 555 6.01 25.31 -19.88
CA VAL A 555 6.70 25.60 -18.61
C VAL A 555 6.69 24.34 -17.74
N SER A 556 7.87 23.99 -17.24
CA SER A 556 8.16 22.71 -16.57
C SER A 556 7.37 22.47 -15.27
N VAL A 557 6.18 21.88 -15.38
CA VAL A 557 5.43 21.24 -14.29
C VAL A 557 4.96 19.86 -14.77
N GLU A 558 5.24 18.79 -14.02
CA GLU A 558 4.72 17.45 -14.35
C GLU A 558 3.18 17.48 -14.30
N PRO A 559 2.45 17.31 -15.42
CA PRO A 559 1.00 17.53 -15.43
C PRO A 559 0.25 16.56 -14.52
N ALA A 560 0.71 15.31 -14.45
CA ALA A 560 0.18 14.32 -13.51
C ALA A 560 0.41 14.72 -12.05
N LYS A 561 1.58 15.28 -11.71
CA LYS A 561 1.83 15.75 -10.35
C LYS A 561 0.89 16.88 -9.94
N TYR A 562 0.72 17.88 -10.80
CA TYR A 562 -0.19 19.00 -10.53
C TYR A 562 -1.63 18.54 -10.30
N VAL A 563 -2.13 17.62 -11.14
CA VAL A 563 -3.49 17.07 -10.99
C VAL A 563 -3.61 16.25 -9.70
N LEU A 564 -2.59 15.46 -9.34
CA LEU A 564 -2.55 14.72 -8.07
C LEU A 564 -2.57 15.65 -6.86
N ASP A 565 -1.72 16.69 -6.85
CA ASP A 565 -1.63 17.66 -5.76
C ASP A 565 -2.95 18.44 -5.59
N PHE A 566 -3.59 18.84 -6.70
CA PHE A 566 -4.90 19.50 -6.70
C PHE A 566 -6.02 18.58 -6.18
N MET A 567 -5.99 17.30 -6.54
CA MET A 567 -6.91 16.29 -6.03
C MET A 567 -6.71 16.07 -4.53
N LEU A 568 -5.47 15.83 -4.09
CA LEU A 568 -5.11 15.66 -2.67
C LEU A 568 -5.59 16.85 -1.84
N TRP A 569 -5.35 18.08 -2.30
CA TRP A 569 -5.86 19.29 -1.66
C TRP A 569 -7.40 19.27 -1.57
N SER A 570 -8.09 19.01 -2.67
CA SER A 570 -9.56 18.96 -2.74
C SER A 570 -10.17 17.89 -1.81
N PHE A 571 -9.58 16.69 -1.74
CA PHE A 571 -9.99 15.65 -0.80
C PHE A 571 -9.73 16.06 0.66
N SER A 572 -8.58 16.70 0.93
CA SER A 572 -8.21 17.14 2.27
C SER A 572 -9.13 18.21 2.87
N GLN A 573 -9.90 18.94 2.06
CA GLN A 573 -10.91 19.89 2.54
C GLN A 573 -12.27 19.22 2.75
N ASN A 574 -12.68 18.34 1.83
CA ASN A 574 -14.04 17.81 1.81
C ASN A 574 -14.25 16.59 2.74
N TRP A 575 -13.25 15.72 2.89
CA TRP A 575 -13.36 14.53 3.75
C TRP A 575 -13.23 14.81 5.27
N LYS A 576 -12.94 16.05 5.69
CA LYS A 576 -12.79 16.42 7.11
C LYS A 576 -14.12 16.58 7.87
N ASN A 577 -15.25 16.72 7.17
CA ASN A 577 -16.50 17.21 7.78
C ASN A 577 -17.56 16.13 8.03
N GLY A 578 -17.23 14.84 7.91
CA GLY A 578 -18.16 13.73 8.18
C GLY A 578 -19.32 13.55 7.17
N VAL A 579 -19.48 14.49 6.24
CA VAL A 579 -20.39 14.35 5.08
C VAL A 579 -19.72 13.46 4.05
N ALA A 580 -20.40 12.37 3.65
CA ALA A 580 -19.86 11.42 2.68
C ALA A 580 -20.03 11.93 1.24
N GLY A 581 -18.91 12.16 0.54
CA GLY A 581 -18.84 12.49 -0.88
C GLY A 581 -18.31 13.90 -1.18
N LEU A 582 -17.66 14.07 -2.34
CA LEU A 582 -17.34 15.40 -2.89
C LEU A 582 -18.62 16.11 -3.39
N ASP A 583 -18.62 17.45 -3.37
CA ASP A 583 -19.70 18.24 -3.99
C ASP A 583 -19.79 18.00 -5.52
N ALA A 584 -21.00 18.11 -6.07
CA ALA A 584 -21.27 17.82 -7.49
C ALA A 584 -20.55 18.77 -8.47
N SER A 585 -20.29 20.03 -8.09
CA SER A 585 -19.49 20.95 -8.92
C SER A 585 -18.01 20.57 -8.90
N VAL A 586 -17.49 20.21 -7.72
CA VAL A 586 -16.12 19.73 -7.52
C VAL A 586 -15.89 18.43 -8.30
N LYS A 587 -16.85 17.50 -8.30
CA LYS A 587 -16.80 16.25 -9.08
C LYS A 587 -16.64 16.52 -10.59
N ARG A 588 -17.48 17.40 -11.17
CA ARG A 588 -17.39 17.74 -12.61
C ARG A 588 -16.04 18.32 -13.00
N ASN A 589 -15.49 19.23 -12.20
CA ASN A 589 -14.19 19.84 -12.48
C ASN A 589 -13.05 18.81 -12.48
N HIS A 590 -13.10 17.83 -11.57
CA HIS A 590 -12.13 16.74 -11.54
C HIS A 590 -12.28 15.76 -12.70
N VAL A 591 -13.51 15.40 -13.11
CA VAL A 591 -13.74 14.57 -14.31
C VAL A 591 -13.11 15.24 -15.54
N LEU A 592 -13.41 16.52 -15.80
CA LEU A 592 -12.86 17.25 -16.94
C LEU A 592 -11.32 17.34 -16.92
N LEU A 593 -10.73 17.53 -15.74
CA LEU A 593 -9.28 17.59 -15.57
C LEU A 593 -8.61 16.22 -15.85
N LEU A 594 -9.22 15.14 -15.36
CA LEU A 594 -8.75 13.77 -15.59
C LEU A 594 -8.93 13.33 -17.06
N GLU A 595 -10.04 13.67 -17.70
CA GLU A 595 -10.25 13.44 -19.14
C GLU A 595 -9.18 14.11 -20.00
N HIS A 596 -8.81 15.36 -19.71
CA HIS A 596 -7.73 16.05 -20.41
C HIS A 596 -6.37 15.37 -20.13
N LEU A 597 -6.10 14.99 -18.89
CA LEU A 597 -4.87 14.31 -18.51
C LEU A 597 -4.74 12.94 -19.21
N MET A 598 -5.84 12.20 -19.35
CA MET A 598 -5.90 10.94 -20.09
C MET A 598 -5.64 11.12 -21.58
N LYS A 599 -6.16 12.19 -22.19
CA LYS A 599 -5.87 12.55 -23.60
C LYS A 599 -4.41 12.96 -23.81
N VAL A 600 -3.79 13.63 -22.85
CA VAL A 600 -2.37 14.03 -22.88
C VAL A 600 -1.43 12.84 -22.63
N SER A 601 -1.86 11.84 -21.86
CA SER A 601 -1.11 10.62 -21.53
C SER A 601 0.35 10.88 -21.09
N PRO A 602 0.57 11.70 -20.03
CA PRO A 602 1.91 12.07 -19.59
C PRO A 602 2.68 10.87 -19.02
N LYS A 603 4.03 10.92 -19.08
CA LYS A 603 4.88 10.00 -18.32
C LYS A 603 4.82 10.35 -16.84
N ILE A 604 4.57 9.36 -15.99
CA ILE A 604 4.39 9.55 -14.55
C ILE A 604 5.65 9.09 -13.82
N SER A 605 6.20 9.95 -12.97
CA SER A 605 7.40 9.66 -12.17
C SER A 605 7.06 8.68 -11.02
N PRO A 606 7.99 7.82 -10.58
CA PRO A 606 7.72 6.83 -9.53
C PRO A 606 7.21 7.44 -8.22
N GLN A 607 7.73 8.62 -7.84
CA GLN A 607 7.30 9.35 -6.63
C GLN A 607 5.82 9.76 -6.70
N VAL A 608 5.40 10.35 -7.83
CA VAL A 608 4.00 10.70 -8.07
C VAL A 608 3.10 9.45 -8.08
N LYS A 609 3.62 8.32 -8.56
CA LYS A 609 2.90 7.04 -8.52
C LYS A 609 2.72 6.51 -7.09
N GLU A 610 3.73 6.61 -6.23
CA GLU A 610 3.62 6.23 -4.81
C GLU A 610 2.56 7.07 -4.06
N ASP A 611 2.52 8.38 -4.29
CA ASP A 611 1.51 9.25 -3.69
C ASP A 611 0.10 9.00 -4.26
N ALA A 612 0.00 8.69 -5.55
CA ALA A 612 -1.25 8.29 -6.18
C ALA A 612 -1.79 6.95 -5.62
N ILE A 613 -0.93 5.98 -5.29
CA ILE A 613 -1.33 4.73 -4.61
C ILE A 613 -1.95 5.04 -3.24
N LYS A 614 -1.31 5.90 -2.43
CA LYS A 614 -1.82 6.29 -1.11
C LYS A 614 -3.22 6.88 -1.21
N LEU A 615 -3.44 7.80 -2.16
CA LEU A 615 -4.76 8.38 -2.41
C LEU A 615 -5.77 7.32 -2.87
N ALA A 616 -5.41 6.46 -3.83
CA ALA A 616 -6.32 5.45 -4.38
C ALA A 616 -6.82 4.47 -3.29
N VAL A 617 -5.94 4.02 -2.38
CA VAL A 617 -6.30 3.10 -1.29
C VAL A 617 -7.24 3.76 -0.27
N ILE A 618 -7.08 5.06 0.00
CA ILE A 618 -8.01 5.80 0.87
C ILE A 618 -9.35 6.02 0.16
N TRP A 619 -9.32 6.36 -1.12
CA TRP A 619 -10.51 6.64 -1.93
C TRP A 619 -11.37 5.38 -2.14
N GLU A 620 -10.77 4.22 -2.42
CA GLU A 620 -11.50 2.96 -2.63
C GLU A 620 -12.32 2.54 -1.39
N LYS A 621 -11.80 2.81 -0.18
CA LYS A 621 -12.52 2.63 1.09
C LYS A 621 -13.65 3.62 1.32
N ASN A 622 -13.59 4.79 0.69
CA ASN A 622 -14.62 5.84 0.79
C ASN A 622 -15.76 5.66 -0.23
N ILE A 623 -15.56 4.89 -1.30
CA ILE A 623 -16.61 4.51 -2.27
C ILE A 623 -17.51 3.44 -1.64
N ARG A 624 -18.56 3.90 -0.94
CA ARG A 624 -19.52 3.05 -0.22
C ARG A 624 -20.42 2.27 -1.18
N LEU A 625 -20.60 0.98 -0.87
CA LEU A 625 -21.30 -0.01 -1.71
C LEU A 625 -22.82 0.22 -1.87
N GLU A 626 -23.44 1.01 -1.00
CA GLU A 626 -24.92 1.17 -0.97
C GLU A 626 -25.41 2.36 -1.81
N THR A 627 -24.53 3.31 -2.15
CA THR A 627 -24.84 4.48 -2.97
C THR A 627 -23.63 4.86 -3.84
N GLU A 628 -23.29 4.02 -4.82
CA GLU A 628 -22.23 4.33 -5.78
C GLU A 628 -22.62 5.54 -6.67
N ASP A 629 -22.18 6.74 -6.29
CA ASP A 629 -22.29 7.93 -7.14
C ASP A 629 -21.48 7.70 -8.42
N SER A 630 -22.21 7.54 -9.53
CA SER A 630 -21.64 7.30 -10.86
C SER A 630 -20.57 8.31 -11.29
N MET A 631 -20.57 9.55 -10.78
CA MET A 631 -19.48 10.51 -11.06
C MET A 631 -18.23 10.25 -10.21
N GLU A 632 -18.38 9.84 -8.95
CA GLU A 632 -17.24 9.56 -8.07
C GLU A 632 -16.54 8.26 -8.47
N VAL A 633 -17.32 7.24 -8.89
CA VAL A 633 -16.78 6.01 -9.50
C VAL A 633 -16.08 6.32 -10.84
N LEU A 634 -16.67 7.17 -11.68
CA LEU A 634 -16.05 7.59 -12.96
C LEU A 634 -14.70 8.30 -12.73
N MET A 635 -14.64 9.24 -11.79
CA MET A 635 -13.39 9.91 -11.38
C MET A 635 -12.33 8.92 -10.90
N PHE A 636 -12.70 7.96 -10.05
CA PHE A 636 -11.78 6.97 -9.51
C PHE A 636 -11.25 6.04 -10.61
N LEU A 637 -12.09 5.59 -11.54
CA LEU A 637 -11.65 4.73 -12.64
C LEU A 637 -10.75 5.47 -13.64
N PHE A 638 -11.04 6.74 -13.95
CA PHE A 638 -10.10 7.60 -14.68
C PHE A 638 -8.75 7.71 -13.97
N PHE A 639 -8.75 7.93 -12.65
CA PHE A 639 -7.54 8.00 -11.85
C PHE A 639 -6.73 6.69 -11.90
N LEU A 640 -7.37 5.52 -11.74
CA LEU A 640 -6.69 4.23 -11.85
C LEU A 640 -6.07 4.00 -13.24
N ALA A 641 -6.76 4.42 -14.31
CA ALA A 641 -6.29 4.29 -15.69
C ALA A 641 -5.07 5.19 -15.96
N ILE A 642 -5.15 6.47 -15.59
CA ILE A 642 -4.09 7.46 -15.84
C ILE A 642 -2.82 7.12 -15.06
N TYR A 643 -2.93 6.83 -13.76
CA TYR A 643 -1.76 6.54 -12.91
C TYR A 643 -1.28 5.09 -13.02
N GLY A 644 -1.99 4.25 -13.80
CA GLY A 644 -1.63 2.85 -14.04
C GLY A 644 -1.62 2.03 -12.75
N LEU A 645 -2.69 2.14 -11.95
CA LEU A 645 -2.81 1.60 -10.58
C LEU A 645 -3.68 0.34 -10.48
N VAL A 646 -4.10 -0.22 -11.61
CA VAL A 646 -5.01 -1.39 -11.70
C VAL A 646 -4.51 -2.58 -10.87
N TYR A 647 -3.19 -2.81 -10.83
CA TYR A 647 -2.56 -3.91 -10.08
C TYR A 647 -2.68 -3.80 -8.55
N CYS A 648 -3.07 -2.64 -8.02
CA CYS A 648 -3.26 -2.44 -6.57
C CYS A 648 -4.62 -2.91 -6.05
N PHE A 649 -5.55 -3.30 -6.93
CA PHE A 649 -6.94 -3.61 -6.59
C PHE A 649 -7.40 -4.91 -7.26
N SER A 650 -8.40 -5.58 -6.69
CA SER A 650 -8.90 -6.84 -7.27
C SER A 650 -9.64 -6.60 -8.59
N ARG A 651 -9.37 -7.47 -9.58
CA ARG A 651 -9.97 -7.41 -10.92
C ARG A 651 -11.49 -7.30 -10.86
N ASP A 652 -12.13 -8.12 -10.03
CA ASP A 652 -13.60 -8.16 -9.92
C ASP A 652 -14.18 -6.90 -9.28
N ARG A 653 -13.46 -6.25 -8.35
CA ARG A 653 -13.87 -4.96 -7.78
C ARG A 653 -13.86 -3.88 -8.85
N ILE A 654 -12.82 -3.81 -9.68
CA ILE A 654 -12.75 -2.84 -10.78
C ILE A 654 -13.82 -3.14 -11.83
N LEU A 655 -14.05 -4.41 -12.20
CA LEU A 655 -15.10 -4.78 -13.16
C LEU A 655 -16.52 -4.43 -12.64
N ARG A 656 -16.79 -4.58 -11.33
CA ARG A 656 -18.05 -4.12 -10.73
C ARG A 656 -18.21 -2.60 -10.81
N LEU A 657 -17.16 -1.84 -10.49
CA LEU A 657 -17.15 -0.37 -10.60
C LEU A 657 -17.34 0.10 -12.06
N ILE A 658 -16.75 -0.58 -13.04
CA ILE A 658 -17.03 -0.28 -14.46
C ILE A 658 -18.49 -0.62 -14.79
N GLY A 659 -19.03 -1.70 -14.22
CA GLY A 659 -20.44 -2.08 -14.35
C GLY A 659 -21.45 -1.03 -13.85
N THR A 660 -21.11 -0.22 -12.85
CA THR A 660 -22.00 0.86 -12.38
C THR A 660 -21.91 2.12 -13.24
N ILE A 661 -20.77 2.39 -13.87
CA ILE A 661 -20.62 3.46 -14.87
C ILE A 661 -20.84 3.01 -16.32
N ALA A 662 -21.19 1.75 -16.60
CA ALA A 662 -21.23 1.20 -17.97
C ALA A 662 -22.25 1.92 -18.90
N HIS A 663 -23.23 2.60 -18.30
CA HIS A 663 -24.20 3.46 -18.99
C HIS A 663 -23.61 4.81 -19.47
N LYS A 664 -22.41 5.20 -19.03
CA LYS A 664 -21.67 6.41 -19.47
C LYS A 664 -21.02 6.19 -20.85
N LYS A 665 -20.60 7.28 -21.50
CA LYS A 665 -19.99 7.25 -22.85
C LYS A 665 -18.50 6.88 -22.80
N GLU A 666 -17.85 7.28 -21.71
CA GLU A 666 -16.42 7.16 -21.43
C GLU A 666 -16.02 5.74 -21.01
N ALA A 667 -16.99 4.93 -20.54
CA ALA A 667 -16.75 3.63 -19.93
C ALA A 667 -15.98 2.62 -20.82
N PRO A 668 -16.20 2.51 -22.15
CA PRO A 668 -15.41 1.61 -23.00
C PRO A 668 -13.96 2.07 -23.18
N GLU A 669 -13.70 3.39 -23.24
CA GLU A 669 -12.33 3.93 -23.33
C GLU A 669 -11.56 3.68 -22.03
N ILE A 670 -12.23 3.89 -20.88
CA ILE A 670 -11.69 3.57 -19.55
C ILE A 670 -11.42 2.06 -19.42
N PHE A 671 -12.36 1.20 -19.79
CA PHE A 671 -12.18 -0.26 -19.77
C PHE A 671 -10.97 -0.71 -20.61
N LYS A 672 -10.75 -0.07 -21.76
CA LYS A 672 -9.56 -0.29 -22.59
C LYS A 672 -8.28 0.21 -21.93
N ALA A 673 -8.29 1.42 -21.36
CA ALA A 673 -7.12 2.04 -20.73
C ALA A 673 -6.69 1.32 -19.42
N LEU A 674 -7.63 0.71 -18.70
CA LEU A 674 -7.38 -0.15 -17.55
C LEU A 674 -6.82 -1.53 -17.94
N GLY A 675 -6.74 -1.85 -19.25
CA GLY A 675 -6.18 -3.12 -19.74
C GLY A 675 -7.17 -4.28 -19.82
N PHE A 676 -8.49 -4.05 -19.74
CA PHE A 676 -9.50 -5.11 -19.81
C PHE A 676 -10.00 -5.44 -21.22
N ALA A 677 -9.52 -4.74 -22.26
CA ALA A 677 -9.87 -4.97 -23.67
C ALA A 677 -9.28 -6.27 -24.27
N ASP A 678 -9.21 -7.33 -23.48
CA ASP A 678 -8.82 -8.66 -23.91
C ASP A 678 -9.96 -9.34 -24.68
N LYS A 679 -9.61 -10.15 -25.69
CA LYS A 679 -10.57 -10.76 -26.63
C LYS A 679 -11.53 -11.72 -25.95
N ASP A 680 -11.09 -12.39 -24.89
CA ASP A 680 -11.89 -13.37 -24.16
C ASP A 680 -12.68 -12.71 -23.01
N LEU A 681 -12.19 -11.60 -22.44
CA LEU A 681 -12.85 -10.89 -21.35
C LEU A 681 -13.99 -9.97 -21.83
N VAL A 682 -13.83 -9.30 -22.97
CA VAL A 682 -14.83 -8.39 -23.52
C VAL A 682 -16.20 -9.08 -23.72
N PRO A 683 -16.32 -10.26 -24.37
CA PRO A 683 -17.60 -10.94 -24.53
C PRO A 683 -18.24 -11.32 -23.19
N VAL A 684 -17.46 -11.85 -22.25
CA VAL A 684 -17.95 -12.26 -20.91
C VAL A 684 -18.47 -11.05 -20.13
N PHE A 685 -17.81 -9.89 -20.23
CA PHE A 685 -18.29 -8.66 -19.61
C PHE A 685 -19.59 -8.16 -20.25
N ILE A 686 -19.72 -8.23 -21.58
CA ILE A 686 -20.96 -7.88 -22.29
C ILE A 686 -22.11 -8.83 -21.91
N GLU A 687 -21.84 -10.14 -21.79
CA GLU A 687 -22.81 -11.15 -21.33
C GLU A 687 -23.30 -10.86 -19.90
N ASN A 688 -22.40 -10.45 -19.00
CA ASN A 688 -22.75 -10.03 -17.65
C ASN A 688 -23.61 -8.74 -17.64
N LEU A 689 -23.24 -7.70 -18.40
CA LEU A 689 -24.08 -6.50 -18.56
C LEU A 689 -25.48 -6.84 -19.09
N PHE A 690 -25.56 -7.77 -20.04
CA PHE A 690 -26.81 -8.22 -20.64
C PHE A 690 -27.67 -9.03 -19.65
N GLY A 691 -27.06 -9.92 -18.85
CA GLY A 691 -27.72 -10.65 -17.77
C GLY A 691 -28.27 -9.73 -16.68
N ASN A 692 -27.54 -8.66 -16.35
CA ASN A 692 -27.95 -7.62 -15.40
C ASN A 692 -28.93 -6.58 -16.00
N LYS A 693 -29.56 -6.89 -17.15
CA LYS A 693 -30.52 -6.03 -17.88
C LYS A 693 -29.98 -4.65 -18.28
N GLN A 694 -28.66 -4.44 -18.29
CA GLN A 694 -28.02 -3.19 -18.73
C GLN A 694 -27.87 -3.14 -20.26
N TYR A 695 -28.99 -3.32 -20.96
CA TYR A 695 -29.06 -3.52 -22.41
C TYR A 695 -28.36 -2.43 -23.25
N ILE A 696 -28.50 -1.15 -22.87
CA ILE A 696 -27.85 -0.02 -23.55
C ILE A 696 -26.32 -0.03 -23.34
N ALA A 697 -25.85 -0.40 -22.15
CA ALA A 697 -24.42 -0.53 -21.87
C ALA A 697 -23.80 -1.70 -22.65
N ALA A 698 -24.47 -2.86 -22.66
CA ALA A 698 -24.07 -4.02 -23.46
C ALA A 698 -23.93 -3.68 -24.95
N ALA A 699 -24.88 -2.92 -25.52
CA ALA A 699 -24.81 -2.41 -26.89
C ALA A 699 -23.57 -1.52 -27.12
N ARG A 700 -23.28 -0.59 -26.21
CA ARG A 700 -22.17 0.35 -26.33
C ARG A 700 -20.82 -0.37 -26.30
N PHE A 701 -20.65 -1.34 -25.39
CA PHE A 701 -19.44 -2.16 -25.32
C PHE A 701 -19.29 -3.09 -26.53
N SER A 702 -20.37 -3.73 -26.99
CA SER A 702 -20.35 -4.54 -28.22
C SER A 702 -19.87 -3.75 -29.44
N TYR A 703 -20.36 -2.51 -29.61
CA TYR A 703 -19.91 -1.63 -30.68
C TYR A 703 -18.44 -1.19 -30.51
N ALA A 704 -18.07 -0.68 -29.33
CA ALA A 704 -16.73 -0.14 -29.08
C ALA A 704 -15.59 -1.16 -29.28
N PHE A 705 -15.88 -2.45 -29.10
CA PHE A 705 -14.93 -3.56 -29.29
C PHE A 705 -15.22 -4.43 -30.52
N GLY A 706 -16.20 -4.08 -31.36
CA GLY A 706 -16.48 -4.78 -32.63
C GLY A 706 -17.10 -6.17 -32.50
N VAL A 707 -17.72 -6.51 -31.36
CA VAL A 707 -18.30 -7.85 -31.07
C VAL A 707 -19.75 -7.96 -31.57
N VAL A 708 -20.03 -7.34 -32.72
CA VAL A 708 -21.39 -7.04 -33.22
C VAL A 708 -22.22 -8.30 -33.53
N GLY A 709 -21.57 -9.43 -33.83
CA GLY A 709 -22.25 -10.67 -34.24
C GLY A 709 -23.01 -11.44 -33.15
N ARG A 710 -22.71 -11.25 -31.86
CA ARG A 710 -23.43 -11.93 -30.74
C ARG A 710 -24.45 -11.03 -30.04
N PHE A 711 -24.29 -9.71 -30.14
CA PHE A 711 -25.10 -8.73 -29.40
C PHE A 711 -25.56 -7.63 -30.36
N SER A 712 -26.27 -8.01 -31.43
CA SER A 712 -26.78 -7.02 -32.39
C SER A 712 -27.80 -6.08 -31.74
N PRO A 713 -27.88 -4.81 -32.16
CA PRO A 713 -28.90 -3.88 -31.66
C PRO A 713 -30.32 -4.41 -31.77
N GLU A 714 -30.63 -5.25 -32.78
CA GLU A 714 -31.94 -5.88 -32.96
C GLU A 714 -32.26 -6.89 -31.85
N LEU A 715 -31.30 -7.73 -31.47
CA LEU A 715 -31.43 -8.69 -30.38
C LEU A 715 -31.60 -7.99 -29.03
N ILE A 716 -30.86 -6.91 -28.81
CA ILE A 716 -30.92 -6.09 -27.60
C ILE A 716 -32.28 -5.39 -27.50
N LEU A 717 -32.75 -4.76 -28.59
CA LEU A 717 -34.06 -4.10 -28.65
C LEU A 717 -35.20 -5.11 -28.46
N LYS A 718 -35.15 -6.26 -29.11
CA LYS A 718 -36.15 -7.33 -28.97
C LYS A 718 -36.24 -7.85 -27.53
N LYS A 719 -35.09 -8.17 -26.92
CA LYS A 719 -35.04 -8.67 -25.54
C LYS A 719 -35.49 -7.61 -24.52
N TYR A 720 -35.13 -6.35 -24.73
CA TYR A 720 -35.64 -5.24 -23.91
C TYR A 720 -37.17 -5.10 -24.01
N MET A 721 -37.73 -5.22 -25.22
CA MET A 721 -39.19 -5.19 -25.42
C MET A 721 -39.89 -6.41 -24.81
N GLU A 722 -39.28 -7.60 -24.87
CA GLU A 722 -39.79 -8.83 -24.21
C GLU A 722 -39.80 -8.68 -22.68
N ASP A 723 -38.71 -8.17 -22.08
CA ASP A 723 -38.63 -7.88 -20.64
C ASP A 723 -39.65 -6.81 -20.22
N ALA A 724 -39.75 -5.70 -20.96
CA ALA A 724 -40.68 -4.60 -20.67
C ALA A 724 -42.17 -4.99 -20.89
N CYS A 725 -42.45 -5.93 -21.80
CA CYS A 725 -43.80 -6.46 -22.02
C CYS A 725 -44.13 -7.70 -21.17
N SER A 726 -43.25 -8.11 -20.25
CA SER A 726 -43.46 -9.29 -19.40
C SER A 726 -44.51 -9.09 -18.29
N CYS A 727 -45.04 -7.88 -18.12
CA CYS A 727 -46.23 -7.58 -17.31
C CYS A 727 -47.50 -8.20 -17.92
N LYS A 728 -47.66 -9.52 -17.78
CA LYS A 728 -48.89 -10.26 -18.12
C LYS A 728 -49.62 -10.69 -16.86
N GLY A 729 -50.73 -9.99 -16.61
CA GLY A 729 -51.76 -10.38 -15.65
C GLY A 729 -51.72 -9.58 -14.35
N ILE A 730 -52.75 -8.76 -14.14
CA ILE A 730 -53.78 -8.90 -13.09
C ILE A 730 -54.75 -7.72 -13.27
N ASP A 731 -56.04 -8.01 -13.46
CA ASP A 731 -57.07 -6.97 -13.52
C ASP A 731 -57.12 -6.18 -12.20
N ASN A 732 -56.93 -4.84 -12.23
CA ASN A 732 -57.65 -3.84 -11.41
C ASN A 732 -57.07 -2.41 -11.52
N SER A 733 -57.89 -1.42 -11.17
CA SER A 733 -57.80 0.01 -11.54
C SER A 733 -56.57 0.84 -11.11
N ASN A 734 -55.50 0.24 -10.58
CA ASN A 734 -54.23 0.95 -10.29
C ASN A 734 -53.27 1.00 -11.51
N GLU A 735 -53.58 0.27 -12.58
CA GLU A 735 -52.70 0.10 -13.75
C GLU A 735 -52.42 1.39 -14.54
N ALA A 736 -53.29 2.40 -14.49
CA ALA A 736 -53.13 3.62 -15.29
C ALA A 736 -51.75 4.28 -15.05
N GLN A 737 -51.40 4.55 -13.80
CA GLN A 737 -50.14 5.20 -13.46
C GLN A 737 -48.91 4.31 -13.71
N ALA A 738 -49.05 2.99 -13.52
CA ALA A 738 -47.98 2.02 -13.77
C ALA A 738 -47.70 1.85 -15.28
N CYS A 739 -48.74 1.75 -16.11
CA CYS A 739 -48.65 1.63 -17.56
C CYS A 739 -48.07 2.91 -18.19
N GLY A 740 -48.49 4.09 -17.71
CA GLY A 740 -47.89 5.37 -18.12
C GLY A 740 -46.38 5.44 -17.83
N LYS A 741 -45.96 4.99 -16.64
CA LYS A 741 -44.53 4.92 -16.24
C LYS A 741 -43.73 3.95 -17.12
N ALA A 742 -44.27 2.75 -17.40
CA ALA A 742 -43.62 1.78 -18.28
C ALA A 742 -43.46 2.29 -19.72
N ILE A 743 -44.45 3.03 -20.24
CA ILE A 743 -44.36 3.68 -21.55
C ILE A 743 -43.28 4.77 -21.55
N ASP A 744 -43.16 5.56 -20.48
CA ASP A 744 -42.12 6.59 -20.37
C ASP A 744 -40.70 6.02 -20.20
N GLU A 745 -40.55 4.92 -19.46
CA GLU A 745 -39.27 4.20 -19.35
C GLU A 745 -38.86 3.59 -20.70
N ALA A 746 -39.80 2.99 -21.45
CA ALA A 746 -39.55 2.49 -22.80
C ALA A 746 -39.18 3.59 -23.80
N LEU A 747 -39.86 4.75 -23.75
CA LEU A 747 -39.53 5.91 -24.58
C LEU A 747 -38.15 6.50 -24.23
N SER A 748 -37.77 6.51 -22.96
CA SER A 748 -36.44 6.94 -22.51
C SER A 748 -35.35 6.01 -23.06
N ALA A 749 -35.51 4.69 -22.89
CA ALA A 749 -34.55 3.70 -23.37
C ALA A 749 -34.39 3.71 -24.91
N LEU A 750 -35.49 3.85 -25.66
CA LEU A 750 -35.46 3.99 -27.11
C LEU A 750 -34.71 5.25 -27.57
N ARG A 751 -34.87 6.38 -26.87
CA ARG A 751 -34.14 7.62 -27.17
C ARG A 751 -32.65 7.46 -26.89
N SER A 752 -32.26 6.81 -25.79
CA SER A 752 -30.85 6.47 -25.52
C SER A 752 -30.26 5.47 -26.52
N MET A 753 -31.07 4.55 -27.08
CA MET A 753 -30.62 3.70 -28.20
C MET A 753 -30.45 4.50 -29.49
N ALA A 754 -31.35 5.45 -29.81
CA ALA A 754 -31.20 6.32 -30.97
C ALA A 754 -29.95 7.22 -30.87
N GLU A 755 -29.67 7.75 -29.68
CA GLU A 755 -28.45 8.51 -29.37
C GLU A 755 -27.19 7.65 -29.50
N LEU A 756 -27.22 6.40 -29.01
CA LEU A 756 -26.13 5.43 -29.20
C LEU A 756 -25.88 5.14 -30.68
N VAL A 757 -26.93 4.93 -31.49
CA VAL A 757 -26.81 4.71 -32.95
C VAL A 757 -26.22 5.94 -33.68
N ALA A 758 -26.56 7.16 -33.23
CA ALA A 758 -25.97 8.39 -33.75
C ALA A 758 -24.48 8.55 -33.38
N ASP A 759 -24.12 8.30 -32.12
CA ASP A 759 -22.72 8.30 -31.64
C ASP A 759 -21.85 7.25 -32.33
N CYS A 760 -22.44 6.09 -32.63
CA CYS A 760 -21.74 4.95 -33.23
C CYS A 760 -21.63 5.03 -34.77
N LYS A 761 -22.04 6.13 -35.42
CA LYS A 761 -21.96 6.30 -36.89
C LYS A 761 -22.47 5.09 -37.70
N TYR A 762 -23.53 4.41 -37.22
CA TYR A 762 -24.06 3.22 -37.87
C TYR A 762 -24.61 3.57 -39.27
N GLU A 763 -24.01 3.06 -40.34
CA GLU A 763 -24.43 3.38 -41.72
C GLU A 763 -25.78 2.73 -42.12
N SER A 764 -26.36 1.86 -41.28
CA SER A 764 -27.66 1.24 -41.52
C SER A 764 -28.81 2.23 -41.28
N ARG A 765 -29.12 3.07 -42.27
CA ARG A 765 -30.30 3.97 -42.28
C ARG A 765 -31.61 3.26 -41.88
N TYR A 766 -31.72 1.97 -42.22
CA TYR A 766 -32.87 1.11 -41.95
C TYR A 766 -33.19 0.96 -40.44
N MET A 767 -32.18 0.78 -39.59
CA MET A 767 -32.36 0.66 -38.12
C MET A 767 -32.87 1.97 -37.49
N ILE A 768 -32.36 3.12 -37.98
CA ILE A 768 -32.77 4.44 -37.47
C ILE A 768 -34.24 4.70 -37.76
N GLU A 769 -34.71 4.37 -38.98
CA GLU A 769 -36.12 4.51 -39.34
C GLU A 769 -37.02 3.59 -38.52
N ASP A 770 -36.61 2.35 -38.24
CA ASP A 770 -37.38 1.40 -37.42
C ASP A 770 -37.48 1.85 -35.94
N ILE A 771 -36.38 2.38 -35.36
CA ILE A 771 -36.38 2.93 -34.01
C ILE A 771 -37.24 4.20 -33.93
N ILE A 772 -37.09 5.13 -34.88
CA ILE A 772 -37.92 6.37 -34.94
C ILE A 772 -39.41 6.03 -35.12
N ARG A 773 -39.74 5.02 -35.95
CA ARG A 773 -41.12 4.56 -36.14
C ARG A 773 -41.69 3.93 -34.88
N SER A 774 -40.87 3.19 -34.13
CA SER A 774 -41.25 2.58 -32.84
C SER A 774 -41.48 3.63 -31.75
N VAL A 775 -40.59 4.63 -31.64
CA VAL A 775 -40.79 5.82 -30.78
C VAL A 775 -42.08 6.55 -31.17
N SER A 776 -42.28 6.83 -32.46
CA SER A 776 -43.48 7.52 -32.96
C SER A 776 -44.78 6.75 -32.68
N ALA A 777 -44.74 5.41 -32.74
CA ALA A 777 -45.88 4.56 -32.41
C ALA A 777 -46.19 4.56 -30.91
N LEU A 778 -45.16 4.53 -30.05
CA LEU A 778 -45.31 4.61 -28.60
C LEU A 778 -45.74 6.01 -28.13
N GLU A 779 -45.25 7.08 -28.74
CA GLU A 779 -45.71 8.45 -28.48
C GLU A 779 -47.17 8.65 -28.87
N LYS A 780 -47.62 8.09 -30.02
CA LYS A 780 -49.04 8.05 -30.38
C LYS A 780 -49.87 7.23 -29.40
N ARG A 781 -49.36 6.09 -28.92
CA ARG A 781 -50.04 5.25 -27.93
C ARG A 781 -50.14 5.95 -26.57
N LYS A 782 -49.10 6.68 -26.16
CA LYS A 782 -49.12 7.56 -24.98
C LYS A 782 -50.15 8.67 -25.13
N ALA A 783 -50.17 9.37 -26.28
CA ALA A 783 -51.11 10.46 -26.55
C ALA A 783 -52.58 9.99 -26.50
N ALA A 784 -52.88 8.86 -27.15
CA ALA A 784 -54.19 8.23 -27.11
C ALA A 784 -54.59 7.79 -25.68
N TRP A 785 -53.61 7.35 -24.88
CA TRP A 785 -53.82 6.96 -23.49
C TRP A 785 -54.07 8.17 -22.57
N THR A 786 -53.34 9.29 -22.71
CA THR A 786 -53.66 10.54 -21.98
C THR A 786 -55.02 11.12 -22.35
N LEU A 787 -55.45 10.99 -23.63
CA LEU A 787 -56.80 11.35 -24.07
C LEU A 787 -57.91 10.41 -23.55
N SER A 788 -57.54 9.23 -23.03
CA SER A 788 -58.46 8.28 -22.39
C SER A 788 -58.56 8.46 -20.87
N LEU A 789 -57.75 9.35 -20.28
CA LEU A 789 -57.79 9.70 -18.85
C LEU A 789 -58.45 11.07 -18.58
N GLN A 790 -58.77 11.83 -19.63
CA GLN A 790 -59.56 13.07 -19.58
C GLN A 790 -61.03 12.80 -19.87
#